data_AF-A0A7Y9UPT7-F1
#
_entry.id   AF-A0A7Y9UPT7-F1
#
_cell.length_a   1.000
_cell.length_b   1.000
_cell.length_c   1.000
_cell.angle_alpha   90.00
_cell.angle_beta   90.00
_cell.angle_gamma   90.00
#
_symmetry.space_group_name_H-M   'P 1'
#
loop_
_entity.id
_entity.type
_entity.pdbx_description
1 polymer ?
#
loop_
_entity_poly.entity_id
_entity_poly.type
_entity_poly.pdbx_seq_one_letter_code
_entity_poly.pdbx_strand_id
1 'polypeptide(L)'
;MTDQRGLGVTFDSAADLYQQARPDYPEQLYEAMIAAARLVRGDRLLEIGCASGKATLPLARRGLHITCVEPGPALTTAARRNLASFPDVEVVQCTFEDICPSEHEPFDLVFAATAWHWLDPELRYRRTWELLRPGGHLAFWSATHVFPEGGDTFFADLQQVYDEIREGLPEGATYPRPGELPDQREDIEASGLFEPVLVRHFDWEVTYDADGYIGLLDTFSGHIAMEPWQRRRLYSEIRRRLDERADGLLRRGWGAVLHVARRRDLPVAPQRDPAPGRSSCRDPMNIYAAPAGHFDEIGRTATAGQGAPARRAIRMGPAAAIAAGRVDRDARVPPPPAICGIPAGGSPYGPSKPHIELNCPGESEDSGVSRVGSHGIDGLRRPRRPRRKGVRLGCDGMKRLERKEDGMANPVDFMLADLREKYEAVPSSRAFDRLYDDPEWGHMFAVLHKRLNEHFTDINGRAETTRHYWADNSRDLLSLIQEIEADLHTLRRAGVEVELADSYQDALERCRPWLSPSGGSAMPEDFEPIEVIAYEPVFTHAAKSVKLEKHQKAIELKMVGSGSYAHVYSYVDPDYGIKFAVKRAKTDLDERDLGRFKQEFEVLNKLSFPYVVEVYRYDEARNEYRMEYCDTTLRDYIAKKNATISFAARKRIALQFLYGINYLHHQKLLHRDISLQNILLKVFGSGAVLVKLSDFGLVKDQASEFTRTQTEMKGTVRDPMLGSFKDYAVVNEMYAIGHVLAYIFKGRESLPPATDEVGRIIHKCAVNDLDQRYRAVTELIAEVERLEAPPVQATA
;
A
#
# COMPACT_ATOMS: atom_id res chain seq x y z
N MET A 1 14.97 -0.91 -3.69
CA MET A 1 14.06 0.11 -3.12
C MET A 1 12.91 0.26 -4.09
N THR A 2 11.96 -0.68 -3.99
CA THR A 2 10.58 -0.52 -4.42
C THR A 2 10.05 0.78 -3.83
N ASP A 3 9.20 1.49 -4.56
CA ASP A 3 8.60 2.76 -4.15
C ASP A 3 7.87 2.60 -2.81
N GLN A 4 8.56 2.97 -1.72
CA GLN A 4 8.05 2.87 -0.35
C GLN A 4 6.80 3.74 -0.14
N ARG A 5 6.59 4.77 -0.98
CA ARG A 5 5.42 5.65 -0.89
C ARG A 5 4.16 5.00 -1.47
N GLY A 6 4.28 4.27 -2.58
CA GLY A 6 3.16 3.55 -3.19
C GLY A 6 2.65 2.40 -2.31
N LEU A 7 3.58 1.59 -1.77
CA LEU A 7 3.24 0.45 -0.91
C LEU A 7 2.73 0.88 0.48
N GLY A 8 3.28 1.95 1.06
CA GLY A 8 2.79 2.50 2.33
C GLY A 8 1.33 2.93 2.26
N VAL A 9 0.90 3.53 1.14
CA VAL A 9 -0.51 3.88 0.88
C VAL A 9 -1.37 2.62 0.74
N THR A 10 -0.85 1.56 0.13
CA THR A 10 -1.54 0.27 0.01
C THR A 10 -1.81 -0.36 1.38
N PHE A 11 -0.83 -0.35 2.29
CA PHE A 11 -1.01 -0.88 3.65
C PHE A 11 -1.93 -0.01 4.50
N ASP A 12 -1.84 1.32 4.37
CA ASP A 12 -2.71 2.26 5.10
C ASP A 12 -4.18 2.06 4.77
N SER A 13 -4.50 1.70 3.52
CA SER A 13 -5.88 1.42 3.08
C SER A 13 -6.52 0.17 3.71
N ALA A 14 -5.73 -0.72 4.32
CA ALA A 14 -6.19 -1.99 4.90
C ALA A 14 -6.06 -2.03 6.44
N ALA A 15 -5.99 -0.87 7.11
CA ALA A 15 -5.65 -0.76 8.54
C ALA A 15 -6.54 -1.60 9.48
N ASP A 16 -7.86 -1.64 9.25
CA ASP A 16 -8.80 -2.40 10.10
C ASP A 16 -8.69 -3.92 9.87
N LEU A 17 -8.49 -4.35 8.62
CA LEU A 17 -8.24 -5.75 8.24
C LEU A 17 -6.89 -6.24 8.79
N TYR A 18 -5.89 -5.36 8.84
CA TYR A 18 -4.53 -5.68 9.28
C TYR A 18 -4.52 -6.30 10.68
N GLN A 19 -5.27 -5.73 11.62
CA GLN A 19 -5.31 -6.22 13.01
C GLN A 19 -5.97 -7.60 13.12
N GLN A 20 -7.06 -7.81 12.39
CA GLN A 20 -7.91 -8.99 12.50
C GLN A 20 -7.32 -10.19 11.74
N ALA A 21 -6.77 -9.97 10.56
CA ALA A 21 -6.42 -11.05 9.64
C ALA A 21 -4.97 -11.55 9.77
N ARG A 22 -4.02 -10.67 10.14
CA ARG A 22 -2.63 -11.08 10.39
C ARG A 22 -2.55 -11.96 11.65
N PRO A 23 -1.65 -12.96 11.68
CA PRO A 23 -1.48 -13.80 12.86
C PRO A 23 -0.88 -13.00 14.02
N ASP A 24 -1.22 -13.38 15.25
CA ASP A 24 -0.43 -12.97 16.41
C ASP A 24 0.92 -13.71 16.42
N TYR A 25 1.93 -13.09 17.03
CA TYR A 25 3.24 -13.72 17.22
C TYR A 25 3.21 -14.61 18.49
N PRO A 26 3.97 -15.72 18.52
CA PRO A 26 4.01 -16.60 19.69
C PRO A 26 4.50 -15.87 20.95
N GLU A 27 3.90 -16.16 22.10
CA GLU A 27 4.27 -15.55 23.38
C GLU A 27 5.76 -15.77 23.72
N GLN A 28 6.30 -16.93 23.35
CA GLN A 28 7.69 -17.31 23.55
C GLN A 28 8.67 -16.40 22.80
N LEU A 29 8.23 -15.75 21.70
CA LEU A 29 9.03 -14.76 20.99
C LEU A 29 9.24 -13.52 21.87
N TYR A 30 8.18 -13.00 22.47
CA TYR A 30 8.25 -11.85 23.37
C TYR A 30 9.06 -12.16 24.63
N GLU A 31 8.87 -13.35 25.22
CA GLU A 31 9.64 -13.80 26.38
C GLU A 31 11.14 -13.88 26.06
N ALA A 32 11.51 -14.44 24.91
CA ALA A 32 12.90 -14.53 24.48
C ALA A 32 13.52 -13.16 24.23
N MET A 33 12.78 -12.24 23.61
CA MET A 33 13.22 -10.87 23.39
C MET A 33 13.46 -10.12 24.71
N ILE A 34 12.48 -10.17 25.62
CA ILE A 34 12.55 -9.54 26.95
C ILE A 34 13.73 -10.10 27.75
N ALA A 35 13.91 -11.42 27.76
CA ALA A 35 15.01 -12.06 28.47
C ALA A 35 16.38 -11.69 27.89
N ALA A 36 16.52 -11.67 26.56
CA ALA A 36 17.77 -11.33 25.89
C ALA A 36 18.16 -9.86 26.09
N ALA A 37 17.19 -8.94 25.98
CA ALA A 37 17.39 -7.51 26.19
C ALA A 37 17.38 -7.09 27.68
N ARG A 38 17.05 -8.03 28.59
CA ARG A 38 16.95 -7.84 30.04
C ARG A 38 15.96 -6.74 30.43
N LEU A 39 14.82 -6.70 29.74
CA LEU A 39 13.82 -5.66 29.95
C LEU A 39 13.06 -5.85 31.26
N VAL A 40 12.79 -4.73 31.92
CA VAL A 40 11.97 -4.65 33.13
C VAL A 40 10.83 -3.64 32.95
N ARG A 41 9.84 -3.70 33.83
CA ARG A 41 8.69 -2.76 33.81
C ARG A 41 9.20 -1.32 33.87
N GLY A 42 8.67 -0.45 33.01
CA GLY A 42 9.05 0.95 32.90
C GLY A 42 10.19 1.23 31.91
N ASP A 43 10.86 0.20 31.37
CA ASP A 43 11.84 0.38 30.31
C ASP A 43 11.18 0.98 29.06
N ARG A 44 11.96 1.79 28.34
CA ARG A 44 11.52 2.59 27.21
C ARG A 44 11.84 1.91 25.89
N LEU A 45 10.81 1.69 25.11
CA LEU A 45 10.86 1.02 23.84
C LEU A 45 10.48 1.98 22.71
N LEU A 46 11.14 1.83 21.57
CA LEU A 46 10.71 2.43 20.32
C LEU A 46 10.32 1.31 19.35
N GLU A 47 9.09 1.33 18.85
CA GLU A 47 8.65 0.46 17.78
C GLU A 47 8.70 1.17 16.44
N ILE A 48 9.40 0.59 15.47
CA ILE A 48 9.45 1.08 14.09
C ILE A 48 8.35 0.40 13.27
N GLY A 49 7.45 1.19 12.70
CA GLY A 49 6.36 0.71 11.84
C GLY A 49 5.38 -0.16 12.60
N CYS A 50 4.71 0.39 13.61
CA CYS A 50 3.82 -0.36 14.50
C CYS A 50 2.54 -0.87 13.81
N ALA A 51 2.23 -0.40 12.60
CA ALA A 51 0.97 -0.66 11.91
C ALA A 51 -0.22 -0.37 12.85
N SER A 52 -1.13 -1.33 13.05
CA SER A 52 -2.29 -1.22 13.95
C SER A 52 -1.98 -1.47 15.45
N GLY A 53 -0.71 -1.63 15.83
CA GLY A 53 -0.28 -1.86 17.22
C GLY A 53 -0.26 -3.33 17.67
N LYS A 54 -0.32 -4.28 16.72
CA LYS A 54 -0.43 -5.72 17.03
C LYS A 54 0.78 -6.27 17.78
N ALA A 55 2.00 -5.89 17.35
CA ALA A 55 3.23 -6.31 18.04
C ALA A 55 3.46 -5.56 19.35
N THR A 56 2.93 -4.34 19.46
CA THR A 56 2.96 -3.48 20.66
C THR A 56 2.16 -4.07 21.81
N LEU A 57 0.97 -4.60 21.53
CA LEU A 57 -0.03 -4.94 22.53
C LEU A 57 0.47 -5.92 23.62
N PRO A 58 1.19 -7.01 23.31
CA PRO A 58 1.74 -7.91 24.33
C PRO A 58 2.82 -7.27 25.21
N LEU A 59 3.55 -6.29 24.70
CA LEU A 59 4.58 -5.55 25.45
C LEU A 59 3.96 -4.47 26.34
N ALA A 60 2.95 -3.76 25.84
CA ALA A 60 2.18 -2.77 26.60
C ALA A 60 1.51 -3.40 27.83
N ARG A 61 0.94 -4.61 27.69
CA ARG A 61 0.37 -5.39 28.81
C ARG A 61 1.37 -5.70 29.92
N ARG A 62 2.67 -5.68 29.63
CA ARG A 62 3.75 -5.93 30.59
C ARG A 62 4.23 -4.66 31.29
N GLY A 63 3.65 -3.50 30.98
CA GLY A 63 3.99 -2.21 31.58
C GLY A 63 5.33 -1.65 31.09
N LEU A 64 5.69 -1.92 29.84
CA LEU A 64 6.78 -1.25 29.14
C LEU A 64 6.28 0.08 28.57
N HIS A 65 7.12 1.10 28.56
CA HIS A 65 6.79 2.40 27.98
C HIS A 65 7.15 2.37 26.50
N ILE A 66 6.19 2.55 25.60
CA ILE A 66 6.43 2.30 24.16
C ILE A 66 6.06 3.53 23.33
N THR A 67 7.04 4.05 22.59
CA THR A 67 6.80 5.01 21.51
C THR A 67 6.69 4.23 20.20
N CYS A 68 5.52 4.27 19.58
CA CYS A 68 5.21 3.61 18.33
C CYS A 68 5.27 4.63 17.18
N VAL A 69 6.03 4.31 16.14
CA VAL A 69 6.21 5.18 14.96
C VAL A 69 5.54 4.54 13.76
N GLU A 70 4.62 5.27 13.13
CA GLU A 70 3.90 4.80 11.93
C GLU A 70 3.63 5.96 10.96
N PRO A 71 4.10 5.91 9.70
CA PRO A 71 3.83 6.98 8.75
C PRO A 71 2.38 7.04 8.26
N GLY A 72 1.66 5.90 8.24
CA GLY A 72 0.30 5.79 7.71
C GLY A 72 -0.76 6.43 8.63
N PRO A 73 -1.57 7.41 8.16
CA PRO A 73 -2.58 8.05 9.00
C PRO A 73 -3.71 7.11 9.44
N ALA A 74 -4.17 6.19 8.59
CA ALA A 74 -5.21 5.22 8.96
C ALA A 74 -4.68 4.17 9.93
N LEU A 75 -3.46 3.67 9.71
CA LEU A 75 -2.78 2.74 10.63
C LEU A 75 -2.51 3.38 11.99
N THR A 76 -2.04 4.63 12.02
CA THR A 76 -1.86 5.40 13.27
C THR A 76 -3.18 5.54 14.02
N THR A 77 -4.28 5.83 13.32
CA THR A 77 -5.61 5.95 13.92
C THR A 77 -6.06 4.62 14.53
N ALA A 78 -5.88 3.51 13.81
CA ALA A 78 -6.18 2.17 14.30
C ALA A 78 -5.30 1.79 15.51
N ALA A 79 -4.00 2.07 15.48
CA ALA A 79 -3.09 1.85 16.59
C ALA A 79 -3.50 2.63 17.84
N ARG A 80 -3.82 3.92 17.70
CA ARG A 80 -4.32 4.74 18.81
C ARG A 80 -5.57 4.17 19.44
N ARG A 81 -6.53 3.70 18.62
CA ARG A 81 -7.75 3.04 19.10
C ARG A 81 -7.42 1.74 19.85
N ASN A 82 -6.59 0.88 19.27
CA ASN A 82 -6.25 -0.43 19.83
C ASN A 82 -5.41 -0.34 21.11
N LEU A 83 -4.61 0.72 21.24
CA LEU A 83 -3.68 0.92 22.35
C LEU A 83 -4.19 1.93 23.39
N ALA A 84 -5.41 2.48 23.22
CA ALA A 84 -5.98 3.52 24.07
C ALA A 84 -6.05 3.16 25.57
N SER A 85 -6.09 1.87 25.90
CA SER A 85 -6.13 1.39 27.29
C SER A 85 -4.75 1.41 27.99
N PHE A 86 -3.68 1.74 27.27
CA PHE A 86 -2.31 1.73 27.79
C PHE A 86 -1.74 3.16 27.81
N PRO A 87 -1.77 3.84 28.97
CA PRO A 87 -1.35 5.24 29.07
C PRO A 87 0.16 5.43 28.83
N ASP A 88 0.94 4.37 28.98
CA ASP A 88 2.39 4.36 28.78
C ASP A 88 2.79 4.07 27.32
N VAL A 89 1.82 4.06 26.40
CA VAL A 89 2.04 3.87 24.97
C VAL A 89 1.67 5.14 24.19
N GLU A 90 2.62 5.63 23.41
CA GLU A 90 2.44 6.80 22.55
C GLU A 90 2.53 6.38 21.09
N VAL A 91 1.58 6.84 20.25
CA VAL A 91 1.59 6.60 18.81
C VAL A 91 1.85 7.91 18.06
N VAL A 92 3.02 7.98 17.41
CA VAL A 92 3.51 9.14 16.68
C VAL A 92 3.42 8.88 15.18
N GLN A 93 2.71 9.77 14.48
CA GLN A 93 2.60 9.70 13.02
C GLN A 93 3.80 10.38 12.37
N CYS A 94 4.86 9.61 12.10
CA CYS A 94 6.04 10.09 11.39
C CYS A 94 6.80 8.92 10.73
N THR A 95 7.81 9.24 9.93
CA THR A 95 8.76 8.23 9.46
C THR A 95 9.82 7.97 10.54
N PHE A 96 10.45 6.79 10.51
CA PHE A 96 11.55 6.48 11.42
C PHE A 96 12.72 7.46 11.27
N GLU A 97 12.94 7.97 10.07
CA GLU A 97 13.99 8.91 9.72
C GLU A 97 13.81 10.30 10.36
N ASP A 98 12.56 10.66 10.66
CA ASP A 98 12.19 11.95 11.26
C ASP A 98 12.29 11.93 12.80
N ILE A 99 12.47 10.76 13.41
CA ILE A 99 12.69 10.65 14.86
C ILE A 99 14.03 11.31 15.21
N CYS A 100 13.95 12.31 16.09
CA CYS A 100 15.12 12.99 16.64
C CYS A 100 15.57 12.31 17.94
N PRO A 101 16.87 12.01 18.11
CA PRO A 101 17.39 11.53 19.39
C PRO A 101 17.17 12.59 20.48
N SER A 102 16.50 12.22 21.57
CA SER A 102 16.51 13.04 22.78
C SER A 102 17.81 12.78 23.53
N GLU A 103 18.63 13.81 23.74
CA GLU A 103 19.88 13.71 24.52
C GLU A 103 19.63 13.31 25.98
N HIS A 104 18.41 13.49 26.48
CA HIS A 104 18.07 13.26 27.89
C HIS A 104 17.31 11.95 28.13
N GLU A 105 16.88 11.27 27.07
CA GLU A 105 15.90 10.20 27.17
C GLU A 105 16.10 9.09 26.10
N PRO A 106 17.25 8.40 26.09
CA PRO A 106 17.51 7.32 25.14
C PRO A 106 16.67 6.07 25.45
N PHE A 107 16.43 5.24 24.42
CA PHE A 107 15.62 4.01 24.53
C PHE A 107 16.44 2.83 25.05
N ASP A 108 15.78 1.92 25.79
CA ASP A 108 16.32 0.64 26.25
C ASP A 108 16.33 -0.40 25.13
N LEU A 109 15.28 -0.41 24.32
CA LEU A 109 15.11 -1.27 23.16
C LEU A 109 14.48 -0.50 22.00
N VAL A 110 15.05 -0.64 20.81
CA VAL A 110 14.39 -0.27 19.55
C VAL A 110 14.03 -1.59 18.89
N PHE A 111 12.77 -1.76 18.49
CA PHE A 111 12.34 -2.98 17.83
C PHE A 111 11.48 -2.74 16.60
N ALA A 112 11.49 -3.72 15.71
CA ALA A 112 10.68 -3.73 14.51
C ALA A 112 10.18 -5.14 14.25
N ALA A 113 8.86 -5.31 14.14
CA ALA A 113 8.29 -6.55 13.62
C ALA A 113 8.48 -6.55 12.09
N THR A 114 7.41 -6.80 11.33
CA THR A 114 7.42 -6.85 9.86
C THR A 114 7.81 -5.54 9.14
N ALA A 115 8.31 -4.54 9.85
CA ALA A 115 8.76 -3.26 9.33
C ALA A 115 10.27 -3.19 8.97
N TRP A 116 11.12 -4.03 9.57
CA TRP A 116 12.59 -3.86 9.52
C TRP A 116 13.21 -3.89 8.11
N HIS A 117 12.66 -4.73 7.23
CA HIS A 117 13.15 -4.91 5.86
C HIS A 117 12.81 -3.73 4.94
N TRP A 118 11.90 -2.84 5.36
CA TRP A 118 11.57 -1.65 4.60
C TRP A 118 12.59 -0.54 4.77
N LEU A 119 13.39 -0.54 5.83
CA LEU A 119 14.34 0.53 6.11
C LEU A 119 15.62 0.38 5.28
N ASP A 120 16.26 1.50 4.94
CA ASP A 120 17.58 1.50 4.31
C ASP A 120 18.60 0.80 5.25
N PRO A 121 19.35 -0.22 4.78
CA PRO A 121 20.26 -0.98 5.62
C PRO A 121 21.36 -0.17 6.32
N GLU A 122 21.90 0.87 5.68
CA GLU A 122 22.94 1.71 6.28
C GLU A 122 22.33 2.64 7.33
N LEU A 123 21.14 3.18 7.05
CA LEU A 123 20.44 4.10 7.94
C LEU A 123 19.83 3.39 9.16
N ARG A 124 19.23 2.21 8.97
CA ARG A 124 18.48 1.51 10.02
C ARG A 124 19.35 1.13 11.21
N TYR A 125 20.56 0.63 10.97
CA TYR A 125 21.48 0.29 12.05
C TYR A 125 22.03 1.57 12.71
N ARG A 126 22.49 2.54 11.92
CA ARG A 126 23.06 3.78 12.47
C ARG A 126 22.07 4.56 13.33
N ARG A 127 20.87 4.83 12.81
CA ARG A 127 19.83 5.57 13.55
C ARG A 127 19.41 4.83 14.81
N THR A 128 19.20 3.52 14.72
CA THR A 128 18.88 2.72 15.91
C THR A 128 19.98 2.81 16.96
N TRP A 129 21.26 2.77 16.55
CA TRP A 129 22.38 2.93 17.46
C TRP A 129 22.40 4.31 18.15
N GLU A 130 22.04 5.37 17.42
CA GLU A 130 21.95 6.75 17.95
C GLU A 130 20.80 6.93 18.94
N LEU A 131 19.68 6.21 18.77
CA LEU A 131 18.48 6.31 19.60
C LEU A 131 18.54 5.48 20.88
N LEU A 132 19.36 4.43 20.88
CA LEU A 132 19.54 3.55 22.04
C LEU A 132 20.42 4.21 23.10
N ARG A 133 20.27 3.80 24.36
CA ARG A 133 21.26 4.12 25.40
C ARG A 133 22.51 3.23 25.26
N PRO A 134 23.64 3.58 25.90
CA PRO A 134 24.76 2.65 26.05
C PRO A 134 24.29 1.30 26.62
N GLY A 135 24.69 0.21 25.95
CA GLY A 135 24.23 -1.15 26.25
C GLY A 135 22.74 -1.45 26.00
N GLY A 136 21.99 -0.57 25.33
CA GLY A 136 20.63 -0.85 24.84
C GLY A 136 20.62 -1.89 23.71
N HIS A 137 19.43 -2.34 23.31
CA HIS A 137 19.28 -3.44 22.35
C HIS A 137 18.47 -3.04 21.12
N LEU A 138 18.79 -3.67 19.98
CA LEU A 138 17.95 -3.73 18.79
C LEU A 138 17.28 -5.10 18.77
N ALA A 139 15.98 -5.18 18.48
CA ALA A 139 15.33 -6.44 18.16
C ALA A 139 14.50 -6.36 16.88
N PHE A 140 14.51 -7.39 16.05
CA PHE A 140 13.63 -7.43 14.90
C PHE A 140 13.30 -8.84 14.43
N TRP A 141 12.15 -8.99 13.79
CA TRP A 141 11.69 -10.26 13.20
C TRP A 141 10.71 -10.01 12.05
N SER A 142 10.44 -11.02 11.25
CA SER A 142 9.36 -11.02 10.25
C SER A 142 8.44 -12.23 10.48
N ALA A 143 7.25 -12.21 9.89
CA ALA A 143 6.38 -13.39 9.80
C ALA A 143 6.24 -13.80 8.34
N THR A 144 6.69 -15.02 8.04
CA THR A 144 6.74 -15.58 6.69
C THR A 144 5.99 -16.91 6.67
N HIS A 145 5.36 -17.24 5.55
CA HIS A 145 4.76 -18.56 5.38
C HIS A 145 5.87 -19.61 5.29
N VAL A 146 5.81 -20.63 6.14
CA VAL A 146 6.67 -21.82 6.08
C VAL A 146 5.85 -23.07 5.84
N PHE A 147 6.43 -24.05 5.15
CA PHE A 147 5.74 -25.26 4.72
C PHE A 147 6.27 -26.46 5.50
N PRO A 148 5.57 -26.91 6.56
CA PRO A 148 5.98 -28.07 7.33
C PRO A 148 5.89 -29.36 6.49
N GLU A 149 6.72 -30.34 6.82
CA GLU A 149 6.64 -31.67 6.19
C GLU A 149 5.29 -32.32 6.52
N GLY A 150 4.56 -32.75 5.49
CA GLY A 150 3.18 -33.22 5.66
C GLY A 150 2.17 -32.10 5.99
N GLY A 151 2.53 -30.84 5.76
CA GLY A 151 1.65 -29.69 5.90
C GLY A 151 0.47 -29.70 4.92
N ASP A 152 -0.39 -28.69 5.05
CA ASP A 152 -1.62 -28.58 4.26
C ASP A 152 -1.34 -28.50 2.76
N THR A 153 -1.94 -29.41 1.98
CA THR A 153 -1.75 -29.46 0.51
C THR A 153 -2.46 -28.32 -0.22
N PHE A 154 -3.33 -27.56 0.46
CA PHE A 154 -4.14 -26.50 -0.13
C PHE A 154 -3.35 -25.57 -1.05
N PHE A 155 -2.16 -25.18 -0.59
CA PHE A 155 -1.32 -24.21 -1.29
C PHE A 155 -0.73 -24.78 -2.58
N ALA A 156 -0.35 -26.06 -2.58
CA ALA A 156 0.10 -26.75 -3.78
C ALA A 156 -1.06 -26.90 -4.78
N ASP A 157 -2.25 -27.23 -4.29
CA ASP A 157 -3.44 -27.33 -5.13
C ASP A 157 -3.76 -25.96 -5.76
N LEU A 158 -3.66 -24.87 -4.99
CA LEU A 158 -3.97 -23.51 -5.42
C LEU A 158 -2.93 -22.95 -6.41
N GLN A 159 -1.76 -23.58 -6.56
CA GLN A 159 -0.67 -23.09 -7.42
C GLN A 159 -1.12 -22.95 -8.89
N GLN A 160 -1.92 -23.88 -9.41
CA GLN A 160 -2.45 -23.79 -10.77
C GLN A 160 -3.26 -22.49 -10.98
N VAL A 161 -3.98 -22.04 -9.95
CA VAL A 161 -4.81 -20.83 -10.02
C VAL A 161 -3.92 -19.59 -10.03
N TYR A 162 -2.85 -19.60 -9.24
CA TYR A 162 -1.81 -18.56 -9.28
C TYR A 162 -1.15 -18.51 -10.66
N ASP A 163 -0.85 -19.66 -11.27
CA ASP A 163 -0.27 -19.72 -12.62
C ASP A 163 -1.24 -19.17 -13.68
N GLU A 164 -2.54 -19.51 -13.60
CA GLU A 164 -3.60 -19.00 -14.48
C GLU A 164 -3.72 -17.48 -14.45
N ILE A 165 -3.67 -16.89 -13.25
CA ILE A 165 -3.74 -15.43 -13.07
C ILE A 165 -2.38 -14.75 -13.30
N ARG A 166 -1.34 -15.51 -13.66
CA ARG A 166 0.05 -15.05 -13.88
C ARG A 166 0.75 -14.50 -12.64
N GLU A 167 0.33 -14.95 -11.47
CA GLU A 167 0.93 -14.67 -10.16
C GLU A 167 1.58 -15.95 -9.58
N GLY A 168 1.88 -16.91 -10.46
CA GLY A 168 2.51 -18.18 -10.17
C GLY A 168 3.94 -18.04 -9.65
N LEU A 169 4.41 -19.05 -8.93
CA LEU A 169 5.81 -19.10 -8.55
C LEU A 169 6.69 -19.36 -9.78
N PRO A 170 7.92 -18.81 -9.82
CA PRO A 170 8.91 -19.21 -10.82
C PRO A 170 9.19 -20.71 -10.78
N GLU A 171 9.48 -21.28 -11.95
CA GLU A 171 9.83 -22.70 -12.06
C GLU A 171 11.06 -23.03 -11.20
N GLY A 172 10.93 -24.02 -10.32
CA GLY A 172 11.98 -24.43 -9.38
C GLY A 172 12.06 -23.62 -8.08
N ALA A 173 11.14 -22.67 -7.84
CA ALA A 173 11.05 -22.00 -6.54
C ALA A 173 10.72 -23.01 -5.43
N THR A 174 11.44 -22.89 -4.32
CA THR A 174 11.20 -23.71 -3.11
C THR A 174 10.68 -22.81 -2.00
N TYR A 175 9.71 -23.32 -1.25
CA TYR A 175 9.23 -22.63 -0.06
C TYR A 175 10.09 -22.98 1.15
N PRO A 176 10.33 -22.01 2.06
CA PRO A 176 11.08 -22.28 3.27
C PRO A 176 10.31 -23.24 4.19
N ARG A 177 11.02 -24.19 4.80
CA ARG A 177 10.47 -25.06 5.85
C ARG A 177 10.63 -24.41 7.22
N PRO A 178 9.89 -24.88 8.24
CA PRO A 178 10.14 -24.52 9.62
C PRO A 178 11.63 -24.64 9.98
N GLY A 179 12.19 -23.62 10.63
CA GLY A 179 13.61 -23.58 10.96
C GLY A 179 14.59 -23.24 9.82
N GLU A 180 14.15 -23.09 8.57
CA GLU A 180 15.04 -22.81 7.42
C GLU A 180 15.04 -21.34 6.96
N LEU A 181 14.31 -20.47 7.65
CA LEU A 181 14.30 -19.04 7.32
C LEU A 181 15.71 -18.43 7.49
N PRO A 182 16.15 -17.56 6.57
CA PRO A 182 17.47 -16.95 6.69
C PRO A 182 17.53 -16.02 7.91
N ASP A 183 18.66 -16.04 8.60
CA ASP A 183 18.97 -15.07 9.65
C ASP A 183 19.83 -13.89 9.12
N GLN A 184 19.95 -12.85 9.93
CA GLN A 184 20.64 -11.60 9.59
C GLN A 184 21.82 -11.33 10.53
N ARG A 185 22.45 -12.37 11.10
CA ARG A 185 23.63 -12.20 11.98
C ARG A 185 24.77 -11.48 11.27
N GLU A 186 25.08 -11.90 10.05
CA GLU A 186 26.16 -11.31 9.26
C GLU A 186 25.91 -9.82 8.99
N ASP A 187 24.67 -9.43 8.67
CA ASP A 187 24.29 -8.02 8.48
C ASP A 187 24.48 -7.19 9.77
N ILE A 188 24.09 -7.75 10.92
CA ILE A 188 24.26 -7.09 12.22
C ILE A 188 25.74 -6.88 12.52
N GLU A 189 26.56 -7.92 12.32
CA GLU A 189 28.00 -7.87 12.57
C GLU A 189 28.73 -6.93 11.61
N ALA A 190 28.38 -6.98 10.32
CA ALA A 190 28.93 -6.12 9.27
C ALA A 190 28.64 -4.63 9.52
N SER A 191 27.56 -4.30 10.25
CA SER A 191 27.29 -2.92 10.65
C SER A 191 28.40 -2.33 11.55
N GLY A 192 29.11 -3.18 12.30
CA GLY A 192 30.09 -2.77 13.31
C GLY A 192 29.50 -2.07 14.54
N LEU A 193 28.19 -1.80 14.56
CA LEU A 193 27.49 -1.02 15.58
C LEU A 193 26.87 -1.89 16.67
N PHE A 194 26.60 -3.16 16.36
CA PHE A 194 25.87 -4.08 17.22
C PHE A 194 26.61 -5.42 17.36
N GLU A 195 26.33 -6.12 18.44
CA GLU A 195 26.76 -7.49 18.70
C GLU A 195 25.51 -8.38 18.80
N PRO A 196 25.34 -9.41 17.96
CA PRO A 196 24.22 -10.34 18.09
C PRO A 196 24.26 -11.07 19.45
N VAL A 197 23.15 -11.03 20.20
CA VAL A 197 23.01 -11.68 21.51
C VAL A 197 22.09 -12.90 21.43
N LEU A 198 21.04 -12.81 20.62
CA LEU A 198 20.11 -13.89 20.38
C LEU A 198 19.69 -13.88 18.91
N VAL A 199 19.70 -15.05 18.30
CA VAL A 199 18.95 -15.30 17.06
C VAL A 199 18.26 -16.63 17.19
N ARG A 200 16.93 -16.64 17.08
CA ARG A 200 16.11 -17.81 17.37
C ARG A 200 14.93 -17.90 16.43
N HIS A 201 14.68 -19.12 15.96
CA HIS A 201 13.53 -19.45 15.13
C HIS A 201 12.30 -19.75 15.99
N PHE A 202 11.16 -19.33 15.47
CA PHE A 202 9.83 -19.62 15.99
C PHE A 202 8.95 -20.05 14.84
N ASP A 203 8.30 -21.19 14.99
CA ASP A 203 7.36 -21.72 14.01
C ASP A 203 6.03 -22.02 14.70
N TRP A 204 4.93 -21.65 14.08
CA TRP A 204 3.58 -21.89 14.59
C TRP A 204 2.59 -22.09 13.45
N GLU A 205 1.40 -22.57 13.76
CA GLU A 205 0.34 -22.79 12.77
C GLU A 205 -0.88 -21.96 13.15
N VAL A 206 -1.55 -21.39 12.14
CA VAL A 206 -2.84 -20.72 12.29
C VAL A 206 -3.83 -21.35 11.33
N THR A 207 -5.04 -21.57 11.83
CA THR A 207 -6.15 -22.11 11.02
C THR A 207 -7.06 -20.98 10.58
N TYR A 208 -7.48 -21.01 9.32
CA TYR A 208 -8.35 -20.02 8.70
C TYR A 208 -9.56 -20.72 8.05
N ASP A 209 -10.73 -20.10 8.14
CA ASP A 209 -11.80 -20.34 7.19
C ASP A 209 -11.53 -19.55 5.89
N ALA A 210 -12.42 -19.67 4.90
CA ALA A 210 -12.21 -19.04 3.60
C ALA A 210 -12.16 -17.51 3.68
N ASP A 211 -13.08 -16.90 4.42
CA ASP A 211 -13.15 -15.43 4.54
C ASP A 211 -11.98 -14.88 5.37
N GLY A 212 -11.59 -15.56 6.45
CA GLY A 212 -10.41 -15.21 7.24
C GLY A 212 -9.12 -15.31 6.44
N TYR A 213 -8.97 -16.33 5.59
CA TYR A 213 -7.80 -16.47 4.72
C TYR A 213 -7.79 -15.39 3.62
N ILE A 214 -8.93 -15.09 3.01
CA ILE A 214 -9.06 -14.00 2.02
C ILE A 214 -8.74 -12.65 2.68
N GLY A 215 -9.28 -12.39 3.87
CA GLY A 215 -8.96 -11.19 4.64
C GLY A 215 -7.47 -11.07 4.92
N LEU A 216 -6.77 -12.19 5.19
CA LEU A 216 -5.31 -12.19 5.33
C LEU A 216 -4.62 -11.83 4.02
N LEU A 217 -5.08 -12.37 2.89
CA LEU A 217 -4.53 -12.05 1.57
C LEU A 217 -4.68 -10.56 1.25
N ASP A 218 -5.82 -9.95 1.60
CA ASP A 218 -6.06 -8.51 1.45
C ASP A 218 -5.19 -7.61 2.36
N THR A 219 -4.27 -8.20 3.14
CA THR A 219 -3.22 -7.45 3.87
C THR A 219 -1.83 -7.58 3.22
N PHE A 220 -1.67 -8.36 2.15
CA PHE A 220 -0.42 -8.48 1.41
C PHE A 220 -0.47 -7.57 0.19
N SER A 221 0.52 -6.71 0.04
CA SER A 221 0.57 -5.73 -1.05
C SER A 221 0.51 -6.37 -2.45
N GLY A 222 1.03 -7.58 -2.64
CA GLY A 222 0.92 -8.31 -3.90
C GLY A 222 -0.53 -8.61 -4.28
N HIS A 223 -1.32 -9.11 -3.32
CA HIS A 223 -2.74 -9.39 -3.51
C HIS A 223 -3.58 -8.12 -3.58
N ILE A 224 -3.27 -7.08 -2.81
CA ILE A 224 -3.99 -5.79 -2.89
C ILE A 224 -3.78 -5.15 -4.27
N ALA A 225 -2.58 -5.29 -4.85
CA ALA A 225 -2.23 -4.74 -6.17
C ALA A 225 -2.74 -5.58 -7.35
N MET A 226 -3.30 -6.78 -7.13
CA MET A 226 -3.87 -7.61 -8.19
C MET A 226 -5.06 -6.91 -8.87
N GLU A 227 -5.18 -7.12 -10.18
CA GLU A 227 -6.33 -6.69 -10.96
C GLU A 227 -7.63 -7.28 -10.38
N PRO A 228 -8.77 -6.56 -10.45
CA PRO A 228 -10.04 -7.03 -9.89
C PRO A 228 -10.45 -8.43 -10.37
N TRP A 229 -10.15 -8.78 -11.63
CA TRP A 229 -10.47 -10.10 -12.16
C TRP A 229 -9.57 -11.21 -11.59
N GLN A 230 -8.28 -10.93 -11.34
CA GLN A 230 -7.33 -11.88 -10.74
C GLN A 230 -7.78 -12.20 -9.30
N ARG A 231 -8.09 -11.16 -8.50
CA ARG A 231 -8.61 -11.34 -7.13
C ARG A 231 -9.91 -12.12 -7.11
N ARG A 232 -10.88 -11.77 -7.96
CA ARG A 232 -12.14 -12.51 -8.05
C ARG A 232 -11.93 -13.98 -8.40
N ARG A 233 -11.05 -14.28 -9.37
CA ARG A 233 -10.73 -15.67 -9.75
C ARG A 233 -10.10 -16.43 -8.59
N LEU A 234 -9.08 -15.86 -7.95
CA LEU A 234 -8.38 -16.48 -6.82
C LEU A 234 -9.31 -16.71 -5.63
N TYR A 235 -10.08 -15.69 -5.23
CA TYR A 235 -10.93 -15.74 -4.03
C TYR A 235 -12.13 -16.68 -4.21
N SER A 236 -12.70 -16.73 -5.42
CA SER A 236 -13.77 -17.69 -5.72
C SER A 236 -13.26 -19.13 -5.60
N GLU A 237 -12.04 -19.38 -6.05
CA GLU A 237 -11.44 -20.71 -6.05
C GLU A 237 -10.97 -21.14 -4.65
N ILE A 238 -10.53 -20.19 -3.81
CA ILE A 238 -10.27 -20.41 -2.39
C ILE A 238 -11.55 -20.87 -1.68
N ARG A 239 -12.66 -20.13 -1.85
CA ARG A 239 -13.96 -20.48 -1.23
C ARG A 239 -14.42 -21.86 -1.69
N ARG A 240 -14.47 -22.09 -3.00
CA ARG A 240 -14.89 -23.37 -3.59
C ARG A 240 -14.10 -24.56 -3.03
N ARG A 241 -12.77 -24.45 -2.95
CA ARG A 241 -11.92 -25.56 -2.49
C ARG A 241 -11.99 -25.79 -1.00
N LEU A 242 -12.18 -24.75 -0.19
CA LEU A 242 -12.37 -24.91 1.25
C LEU A 242 -13.76 -25.48 1.56
N ASP A 243 -14.81 -25.09 0.83
CA ASP A 243 -16.15 -25.67 0.96
C ASP A 243 -16.19 -27.18 0.64
N GLU A 244 -15.27 -27.66 -0.20
CA GLU A 244 -15.11 -29.08 -0.54
C GLU A 244 -14.38 -29.88 0.55
N ARG A 245 -13.75 -29.23 1.53
CA ARG A 245 -13.09 -29.90 2.65
C ARG A 245 -14.10 -30.24 3.74
N ALA A 246 -13.88 -31.39 4.38
CA ALA A 246 -14.76 -31.87 5.44
C ALA A 246 -14.83 -30.94 6.67
N ASP A 247 -13.75 -30.23 6.98
CA ASP A 247 -13.69 -29.26 8.07
C ASP A 247 -13.88 -27.81 7.62
N GLY A 248 -13.79 -27.52 6.31
CA GLY A 248 -13.89 -26.16 5.79
C GLY A 248 -12.68 -25.27 6.08
N LEU A 249 -11.56 -25.84 6.54
CA LEU A 249 -10.46 -25.08 7.13
C LEU A 249 -9.14 -25.23 6.34
N LEU A 250 -8.34 -24.17 6.40
CA LEU A 250 -6.98 -24.07 5.90
C LEU A 250 -6.01 -23.97 7.07
N ARG A 251 -4.96 -24.79 7.09
CA ARG A 251 -3.88 -24.68 8.07
C ARG A 251 -2.64 -24.06 7.42
N ARG A 252 -2.21 -22.91 7.95
CA ARG A 252 -1.06 -22.16 7.42
C ARG A 252 0.07 -22.15 8.45
N GLY A 253 1.25 -22.60 8.02
CA GLY A 253 2.47 -22.49 8.81
C GLY A 253 3.02 -21.06 8.78
N TRP A 254 3.55 -20.61 9.90
CA TRP A 254 4.21 -19.32 10.05
C TRP A 254 5.56 -19.52 10.70
N GLY A 255 6.57 -18.85 10.17
CA GLY A 255 7.93 -18.83 10.69
C GLY A 255 8.40 -17.40 10.94
N ALA A 256 9.16 -17.22 12.00
CA ALA A 256 9.83 -15.98 12.36
C ALA A 256 11.25 -16.26 12.86
N VAL A 257 12.19 -15.38 12.52
CA VAL A 257 13.53 -15.37 13.11
C VAL A 257 13.67 -14.10 13.93
N LEU A 258 13.67 -14.25 15.26
CA LEU A 258 13.92 -13.14 16.18
C LEU A 258 15.41 -12.89 16.24
N HIS A 259 15.82 -11.66 15.97
CA HIS A 259 17.17 -11.17 16.18
C HIS A 259 17.15 -10.19 17.34
N VAL A 260 18.08 -10.34 18.28
CA VAL A 260 18.34 -9.37 19.35
C VAL A 260 19.83 -9.09 19.35
N ALA A 261 20.19 -7.82 19.24
CA ALA A 261 21.59 -7.39 19.19
C ALA A 261 21.82 -6.25 20.17
N ARG A 262 22.94 -6.30 20.89
CA ARG A 262 23.32 -5.27 21.86
C ARG A 262 24.12 -4.18 21.17
N ARG A 263 23.83 -2.93 21.51
CA ARG A 263 24.61 -1.76 21.08
C ARG A 263 26.07 -1.89 21.53
N ARG A 264 27.02 -1.70 20.62
CA ARG A 264 28.44 -1.57 20.94
C ARG A 264 28.76 -0.15 21.36
N ASP A 265 29.44 0.00 22.48
CA ASP A 265 29.96 1.29 22.94
C ASP A 265 31.27 1.56 22.18
N LEU A 266 31.17 2.25 21.04
CA LEU A 266 32.34 2.68 20.28
C LEU A 266 33.05 3.83 21.02
N PRO A 267 34.39 3.85 21.09
CA PRO A 267 35.11 4.99 21.65
C PRO A 267 34.78 6.24 20.85
N VAL A 268 34.22 7.24 21.54
CA VAL A 268 33.89 8.54 20.95
C VAL A 268 35.18 9.18 20.46
N ALA A 269 35.33 9.32 19.13
CA ALA A 269 36.38 10.19 18.59
C ALA A 269 36.10 11.62 19.07
N PRO A 270 37.12 12.37 19.54
CA PRO A 270 36.91 13.71 20.10
C PRO A 270 36.21 14.60 19.07
N GLN A 271 35.00 15.04 19.41
CA GLN A 271 34.27 16.04 18.62
C GLN A 271 35.11 17.31 18.56
N ARG A 272 35.41 17.77 17.34
CA ARG A 272 35.89 19.15 17.14
C ARG A 272 34.70 20.06 17.39
N ASP A 273 34.81 20.93 18.39
CA ASP A 273 33.81 21.96 18.71
C ASP A 273 33.41 22.74 17.44
N PRO A 274 32.11 22.80 17.10
CA PRO A 274 31.62 23.81 16.17
C PRO A 274 31.65 25.17 16.87
N ALA A 275 32.13 26.20 16.15
CA ALA A 275 32.14 27.58 16.64
C ALA A 275 30.73 28.05 17.04
N PRO A 276 30.59 28.87 18.09
CA PRO A 276 29.29 29.20 18.67
C PRO A 276 28.52 30.19 17.80
N GLY A 277 27.27 29.89 17.45
CA GLY A 277 26.36 30.92 16.93
C GLY A 277 25.03 30.45 16.34
N ARG A 278 23.98 30.60 17.15
CA ARG A 278 22.55 30.82 16.82
C ARG A 278 21.64 29.60 16.58
N SER A 279 20.94 29.26 17.65
CA SER A 279 19.59 28.69 17.69
C SER A 279 18.57 29.54 16.93
N SER A 280 17.76 28.90 16.08
CA SER A 280 16.30 29.10 16.09
C SER A 280 15.64 28.07 15.17
N CYS A 281 14.80 27.20 15.75
CA CYS A 281 13.65 26.66 15.05
C CYS A 281 12.86 27.84 14.45
N ARG A 282 12.45 27.73 13.18
CA ARG A 282 11.50 28.67 12.58
C ARG A 282 10.26 27.92 12.15
N ASP A 283 9.15 28.30 12.77
CA ASP A 283 7.78 28.09 12.28
C ASP A 283 7.64 28.56 10.82
N PRO A 284 6.88 27.85 9.97
CA PRO A 284 6.51 28.36 8.66
C PRO A 284 5.18 29.12 8.75
N MET A 285 5.25 30.44 8.93
CA MET A 285 4.19 31.35 8.50
C MET A 285 4.74 32.39 7.53
N ASN A 286 4.19 32.35 6.31
CA ASN A 286 3.79 33.46 5.46
C ASN A 286 4.83 34.57 5.13
N ILE A 287 5.09 34.79 3.84
CA ILE A 287 4.79 36.05 3.09
C ILE A 287 5.49 36.03 1.71
N TYR A 288 4.68 36.44 0.71
CA TYR A 288 4.99 36.76 -0.67
C TYR A 288 6.03 37.90 -0.87
N ALA A 289 6.60 37.92 -2.10
CA ALA A 289 7.09 39.08 -2.87
C ALA A 289 8.59 39.48 -2.78
N ALA A 290 9.36 39.06 -3.81
CA ALA A 290 10.18 39.80 -4.80
C ALA A 290 11.08 41.02 -4.39
N PRO A 291 12.02 41.54 -5.24
CA PRO A 291 12.51 41.11 -6.57
C PRO A 291 14.06 41.14 -6.78
N ALA A 292 14.45 40.66 -7.97
CA ALA A 292 15.60 40.94 -8.85
C ALA A 292 16.79 41.83 -8.41
N GLY A 293 18.01 41.38 -8.77
CA GLY A 293 19.24 42.18 -8.83
C GLY A 293 20.32 41.48 -9.65
N HIS A 294 21.04 42.25 -10.47
CA HIS A 294 21.79 41.89 -11.68
C HIS A 294 23.32 41.71 -11.46
N PHE A 295 23.93 41.00 -12.42
CA PHE A 295 25.29 41.16 -13.01
C PHE A 295 26.59 41.08 -12.15
N ASP A 296 27.46 40.14 -12.53
CA ASP A 296 28.69 40.34 -13.34
C ASP A 296 29.99 39.61 -12.91
N GLU A 297 30.78 39.38 -13.95
CA GLU A 297 31.89 38.47 -14.24
C GLU A 297 33.24 38.62 -13.49
N ILE A 298 34.16 37.72 -13.91
CA ILE A 298 35.65 37.76 -13.96
C ILE A 298 36.32 36.95 -12.82
N GLY A 299 37.24 35.98 -13.00
CA GLY A 299 37.97 35.43 -14.15
C GLY A 299 39.37 34.92 -13.69
N ARG A 300 39.80 33.72 -14.15
CA ARG A 300 41.22 33.23 -14.35
C ARG A 300 42.11 33.06 -13.08
N THR A 301 43.11 32.17 -12.92
CA THR A 301 43.94 31.26 -13.76
C THR A 301 44.90 30.41 -12.87
N ALA A 302 45.35 29.25 -13.40
CA ALA A 302 46.69 28.62 -13.26
C ALA A 302 47.14 28.03 -11.88
N THR A 303 47.98 27.00 -11.70
CA THR A 303 48.84 26.13 -12.55
C THR A 303 49.36 24.93 -11.72
N ALA A 304 49.91 23.92 -12.40
CA ALA A 304 50.44 22.64 -11.89
C ALA A 304 51.92 22.63 -11.45
N GLY A 305 52.36 21.54 -10.80
CA GLY A 305 53.76 21.09 -10.64
C GLY A 305 53.86 19.91 -9.64
N GLN A 306 53.98 18.65 -10.08
CA GLN A 306 55.21 17.83 -10.30
C GLN A 306 56.01 17.42 -9.05
N GLY A 307 56.29 16.10 -8.91
CA GLY A 307 57.35 15.55 -8.06
C GLY A 307 57.17 14.09 -7.63
N ALA A 308 57.88 13.15 -8.28
CA ALA A 308 58.09 11.75 -7.89
C ALA A 308 59.51 11.59 -7.25
N PRO A 309 60.11 10.38 -7.03
CA PRO A 309 59.65 9.08 -6.53
C PRO A 309 60.59 8.44 -5.44
N ALA A 310 60.26 7.22 -4.97
CA ALA A 310 61.11 6.00 -5.00
C ALA A 310 61.42 5.22 -3.70
N ARG A 311 61.41 3.87 -3.86
CA ARG A 311 62.33 2.80 -3.33
C ARG A 311 61.81 1.74 -2.32
N ARG A 312 61.71 0.50 -2.85
CA ARG A 312 62.34 -0.80 -2.46
C ARG A 312 62.17 -1.39 -1.04
N ALA A 313 61.72 -2.66 -0.98
CA ALA A 313 62.46 -3.91 -0.61
C ALA A 313 61.59 -4.92 0.19
N ILE A 314 61.28 -6.13 -0.33
CA ILE A 314 61.93 -7.46 -0.16
C ILE A 314 61.67 -8.19 1.19
N ARG A 315 60.96 -9.35 1.15
CA ARG A 315 61.27 -10.74 1.65
C ARG A 315 59.96 -11.57 1.87
N MET A 316 59.72 -12.67 1.13
CA MET A 316 60.03 -14.12 1.37
C MET A 316 59.14 -14.83 2.42
N GLY A 317 58.46 -15.93 2.00
CA GLY A 317 57.47 -16.78 2.72
C GLY A 317 58.04 -17.78 3.76
N PRO A 318 57.60 -19.07 3.89
CA PRO A 318 56.49 -19.81 3.23
C PRO A 318 55.63 -20.78 4.11
N ALA A 319 54.53 -21.28 3.52
CA ALA A 319 53.89 -22.63 3.49
C ALA A 319 53.71 -23.61 4.69
N ALA A 320 52.54 -24.30 4.64
CA ALA A 320 52.20 -25.73 4.90
C ALA A 320 51.04 -25.93 5.92
N ALA A 321 50.18 -26.97 5.93
CA ALA A 321 49.65 -27.97 4.98
C ALA A 321 48.56 -28.80 5.72
N ILE A 322 47.47 -29.15 5.02
CA ILE A 322 46.73 -30.46 4.98
C ILE A 322 46.45 -31.27 6.27
N ALA A 323 45.16 -31.63 6.49
CA ALA A 323 44.72 -33.02 6.80
C ALA A 323 43.18 -33.18 6.75
N ALA A 324 42.72 -34.33 6.23
CA ALA A 324 41.34 -34.78 6.10
C ALA A 324 41.12 -36.11 6.83
N GLY A 325 39.87 -36.49 7.17
CA GLY A 325 39.48 -37.91 7.27
C GLY A 325 38.29 -38.33 8.17
N ARG A 326 37.26 -38.90 7.50
CA ARG A 326 36.36 -40.06 7.84
C ARG A 326 35.38 -39.95 9.04
N VAL A 327 34.05 -40.10 8.90
CA VAL A 327 33.14 -41.26 8.56
C VAL A 327 33.10 -42.36 9.63
N ASP A 328 31.93 -42.56 10.28
CA ASP A 328 31.29 -43.88 10.41
C ASP A 328 29.79 -43.85 10.78
N ARG A 329 29.07 -44.91 10.40
CA ARG A 329 27.63 -45.22 10.59
C ARG A 329 27.42 -46.07 11.85
N ASP A 330 26.23 -46.05 12.47
CA ASP A 330 25.35 -47.23 12.58
C ASP A 330 24.08 -47.04 13.43
N ALA A 331 23.08 -47.86 13.10
CA ALA A 331 21.68 -47.89 13.51
C ALA A 331 21.39 -48.58 14.86
N ARG A 332 20.16 -48.38 15.41
CA ARG A 332 19.25 -49.45 15.91
C ARG A 332 17.90 -48.93 16.46
N VAL A 333 16.83 -49.59 16.04
CA VAL A 333 15.44 -49.64 16.56
C VAL A 333 15.29 -50.99 17.31
N PRO A 334 14.54 -51.15 18.43
CA PRO A 334 13.17 -51.76 18.43
C PRO A 334 12.28 -51.35 19.67
N PRO A 335 11.16 -52.03 20.06
CA PRO A 335 9.77 -51.66 19.68
C PRO A 335 8.76 -51.71 20.91
N PRO A 336 7.44 -52.07 20.84
CA PRO A 336 6.35 -51.39 21.59
C PRO A 336 5.61 -52.27 22.65
N PRO A 337 4.53 -51.76 23.28
CA PRO A 337 3.21 -52.42 23.24
C PRO A 337 2.04 -51.39 23.19
N ALA A 338 0.73 -51.64 23.04
CA ALA A 338 -0.17 -52.67 22.47
C ALA A 338 -1.57 -52.49 23.16
N ILE A 339 -2.60 -52.15 22.38
CA ILE A 339 -4.01 -52.65 22.39
C ILE A 339 -4.95 -52.44 23.61
N CYS A 340 -6.14 -51.86 23.35
CA CYS A 340 -7.53 -52.29 23.71
C CYS A 340 -8.45 -51.04 23.79
N GLY A 341 -9.69 -50.95 23.29
CA GLY A 341 -10.60 -51.88 22.62
C GLY A 341 -11.93 -51.14 22.30
N ILE A 342 -12.66 -51.62 21.29
CA ILE A 342 -14.05 -51.25 20.93
C ILE A 342 -14.97 -52.39 21.45
N PRO A 343 -16.25 -52.14 21.81
CA PRO A 343 -17.40 -52.41 20.91
C PRO A 343 -18.53 -51.35 21.03
N ALA A 344 -19.16 -50.82 19.97
CA ALA A 344 -20.18 -51.37 19.05
C ALA A 344 -21.64 -51.39 19.56
N GLY A 345 -22.57 -50.82 18.75
CA GLY A 345 -24.03 -51.05 18.75
C GLY A 345 -24.89 -49.83 19.20
N GLY A 346 -25.96 -49.38 18.55
CA GLY A 346 -26.71 -49.80 17.36
C GLY A 346 -27.89 -48.83 17.12
N SER A 347 -28.36 -48.74 15.88
CA SER A 347 -29.69 -48.23 15.45
C SER A 347 -30.71 -49.40 15.54
N PRO A 348 -32.08 -49.30 15.57
CA PRO A 348 -32.95 -48.44 14.72
C PRO A 348 -34.42 -48.09 15.18
N TYR A 349 -35.16 -47.36 14.31
CA TYR A 349 -36.65 -47.14 14.18
C TYR A 349 -37.43 -46.14 15.10
N GLY A 350 -38.25 -45.26 14.47
CA GLY A 350 -39.23 -44.30 15.07
C GLY A 350 -40.64 -44.90 15.28
N PRO A 351 -41.78 -44.20 15.02
CA PRO A 351 -42.26 -42.83 15.30
C PRO A 351 -43.62 -42.81 16.08
N SER A 352 -44.12 -41.66 16.59
CA SER A 352 -45.57 -41.48 16.92
C SER A 352 -46.00 -40.05 17.33
N LYS A 353 -47.12 -39.58 16.73
CA LYS A 353 -48.02 -38.49 17.20
C LYS A 353 -48.90 -38.95 18.39
N PRO A 354 -49.69 -38.05 19.04
CA PRO A 354 -51.13 -37.92 18.69
C PRO A 354 -51.77 -36.51 18.84
N HIS A 355 -52.99 -36.37 18.31
CA HIS A 355 -53.98 -35.26 18.37
C HIS A 355 -54.97 -35.42 19.56
N ILE A 356 -55.54 -34.31 20.09
CA ILE A 356 -56.93 -34.09 20.65
C ILE A 356 -57.17 -32.55 20.66
N GLU A 357 -58.07 -31.90 19.90
CA GLU A 357 -59.56 -31.67 19.96
C GLU A 357 -60.11 -30.49 20.85
N LEU A 358 -60.71 -29.49 20.15
CA LEU A 358 -61.93 -28.67 20.35
C LEU A 358 -62.30 -27.96 21.69
N ASN A 359 -62.57 -26.63 21.61
CA ASN A 359 -63.95 -26.04 21.73
C ASN A 359 -63.99 -24.48 21.66
N CYS A 360 -64.98 -23.95 20.94
CA CYS A 360 -65.57 -22.59 21.08
C CYS A 360 -66.92 -22.70 21.83
N PRO A 361 -67.49 -21.61 22.40
CA PRO A 361 -68.46 -20.72 21.69
C PRO A 361 -68.32 -19.23 22.12
N GLY A 362 -68.97 -18.16 21.62
CA GLY A 362 -70.10 -17.88 20.72
C GLY A 362 -70.72 -16.51 21.12
N GLU A 363 -71.42 -15.83 20.18
CA GLU A 363 -72.37 -14.69 20.35
C GLU A 363 -71.81 -13.25 20.54
N SER A 364 -72.39 -12.14 20.03
CA SER A 364 -73.55 -11.82 19.17
C SER A 364 -73.53 -10.31 18.78
N GLU A 365 -74.40 -9.94 17.84
CA GLU A 365 -74.59 -8.67 17.10
C GLU A 365 -75.04 -7.44 17.93
N ASP A 366 -74.80 -6.20 17.44
CA ASP A 366 -75.79 -5.38 16.70
C ASP A 366 -75.82 -3.85 17.02
N SER A 367 -76.02 -3.07 15.94
CA SER A 367 -76.82 -1.84 15.80
C SER A 367 -76.37 -0.43 16.25
N GLY A 368 -76.64 0.56 15.37
CA GLY A 368 -77.31 1.83 15.75
C GLY A 368 -76.44 3.11 15.81
N VAL A 369 -76.15 3.83 14.71
CA VAL A 369 -76.98 4.88 14.04
C VAL A 369 -76.92 6.30 14.67
N SER A 370 -76.64 7.29 13.79
CA SER A 370 -77.02 8.73 13.79
C SER A 370 -76.37 9.71 14.79
N ARG A 371 -76.20 11.02 14.53
CA ARG A 371 -76.15 11.93 13.36
C ARG A 371 -75.92 13.35 13.95
N VAL A 372 -75.24 14.22 13.18
CA VAL A 372 -75.46 15.68 13.04
C VAL A 372 -74.98 16.66 14.14
N GLY A 373 -74.30 17.73 13.66
CA GLY A 373 -74.47 19.11 14.17
C GLY A 373 -73.15 19.80 14.58
N SER A 374 -72.41 20.52 13.73
CA SER A 374 -72.65 21.88 13.17
C SER A 374 -72.10 23.04 14.03
N HIS A 375 -71.53 24.04 13.34
CA HIS A 375 -71.13 25.40 13.79
C HIS A 375 -69.82 25.48 14.62
N GLY A 376 -68.82 26.32 14.36
CA GLY A 376 -68.71 27.52 13.55
C GLY A 376 -68.23 28.72 14.40
N ILE A 377 -67.21 29.43 13.89
CA ILE A 377 -66.86 30.86 14.12
C ILE A 377 -65.66 31.22 15.03
N ASP A 378 -64.82 32.06 14.42
CA ASP A 378 -63.69 32.92 14.81
C ASP A 378 -63.59 33.53 16.23
N GLY A 379 -62.35 33.90 16.60
CA GLY A 379 -62.14 35.00 17.56
C GLY A 379 -60.72 35.20 18.10
N LEU A 380 -59.99 36.16 17.51
CA LEU A 380 -58.72 36.76 17.98
C LEU A 380 -58.64 37.11 19.48
N ARG A 381 -57.42 37.03 20.08
CA ARG A 381 -56.71 38.15 20.76
C ARG A 381 -55.38 37.75 21.43
N ARG A 382 -54.32 38.55 21.18
CA ARG A 382 -53.08 38.65 22.00
C ARG A 382 -53.27 39.63 23.17
N PRO A 383 -52.51 39.48 24.27
CA PRO A 383 -51.77 40.61 24.86
C PRO A 383 -50.38 40.22 25.42
N ARG A 384 -49.31 40.97 25.08
CA ARG A 384 -48.57 42.03 25.84
C ARG A 384 -47.62 41.57 26.97
N ARG A 385 -46.34 41.93 26.80
CA ARG A 385 -45.23 41.94 27.80
C ARG A 385 -45.42 43.05 28.86
N PRO A 386 -44.80 42.90 30.06
CA PRO A 386 -44.36 44.04 30.87
C PRO A 386 -42.84 44.07 31.16
N ARG A 387 -42.40 45.27 31.56
CA ARG A 387 -41.02 45.77 31.70
C ARG A 387 -40.40 45.54 33.10
N ARG A 388 -39.06 45.62 33.12
CA ARG A 388 -38.09 45.66 34.23
C ARG A 388 -38.42 46.64 35.38
N LYS A 389 -38.03 46.26 36.60
CA LYS A 389 -37.62 47.15 37.71
C LYS A 389 -36.29 46.65 38.30
N GLY A 390 -35.37 47.58 38.54
CA GLY A 390 -34.06 47.32 39.15
C GLY A 390 -34.05 47.57 40.66
N VAL A 391 -33.07 46.95 41.33
CA VAL A 391 -32.64 47.24 42.70
C VAL A 391 -31.11 47.16 42.74
N ARG A 392 -30.45 48.18 43.31
CA ARG A 392 -29.02 48.23 43.65
C ARG A 392 -28.81 47.83 45.11
N LEU A 393 -27.74 47.09 45.40
CA LEU A 393 -26.91 47.01 46.63
C LEU A 393 -25.67 46.20 46.15
N GLY A 394 -24.41 46.64 46.19
CA GLY A 394 -23.56 47.01 47.33
C GLY A 394 -22.32 46.08 47.28
N CYS A 395 -21.12 46.63 47.09
CA CYS A 395 -19.86 45.90 46.92
C CYS A 395 -19.34 45.27 48.22
N ASP A 396 -18.85 44.03 48.16
CA ASP A 396 -17.51 43.63 48.66
C ASP A 396 -17.32 42.11 48.60
N GLY A 397 -16.11 41.66 48.23
CA GLY A 397 -15.66 40.27 48.44
C GLY A 397 -15.35 39.45 47.19
N MET A 398 -14.22 39.76 46.56
CA MET A 398 -13.62 39.02 45.45
C MET A 398 -13.13 37.64 45.93
N LYS A 399 -13.83 36.56 45.54
CA LYS A 399 -13.25 35.22 45.34
C LYS A 399 -13.75 34.68 44.01
N ARG A 400 -12.82 34.58 43.07
CA ARG A 400 -13.01 34.10 41.69
C ARG A 400 -13.31 32.59 41.75
N LEU A 401 -14.59 32.24 41.88
CA LEU A 401 -15.11 30.93 41.50
C LEU A 401 -15.27 30.97 39.97
N GLU A 402 -14.43 30.21 39.27
CA GLU A 402 -14.64 29.90 37.86
C GLU A 402 -15.97 29.15 37.73
N ARG A 403 -17.02 29.90 37.39
CA ARG A 403 -18.26 29.30 36.88
C ARG A 403 -17.95 28.81 35.48
N LYS A 404 -18.18 27.51 35.28
CA LYS A 404 -18.41 26.89 33.97
C LYS A 404 -19.26 27.83 33.13
N GLU A 405 -18.71 28.27 32.01
CA GLU A 405 -19.54 28.73 30.90
C GLU A 405 -20.28 27.48 30.41
N ASP A 406 -21.54 27.34 30.81
CA ASP A 406 -22.48 26.48 30.11
C ASP A 406 -22.57 27.02 28.68
N GLY A 407 -21.81 26.39 27.78
CA GLY A 407 -21.85 26.68 26.36
C GLY A 407 -23.27 26.52 25.85
N MET A 408 -23.77 27.50 25.10
CA MET A 408 -24.99 27.33 24.32
C MET A 408 -24.79 26.12 23.41
N ALA A 409 -25.53 25.04 23.66
CA ALA A 409 -25.53 23.87 22.80
C ALA A 409 -25.86 24.29 21.36
N ASN A 410 -25.08 23.78 20.41
CA ASN A 410 -25.21 24.10 19.00
C ASN A 410 -26.62 23.66 18.54
N PRO A 411 -27.40 24.50 17.83
CA PRO A 411 -28.70 24.09 17.27
C PRO A 411 -28.63 22.80 16.45
N VAL A 412 -27.48 22.50 15.84
CA VAL A 412 -27.21 21.23 15.14
C VAL A 412 -27.23 20.04 16.11
N ASP A 413 -26.68 20.18 17.31
CA ASP A 413 -26.61 19.09 18.30
C ASP A 413 -28.00 18.71 18.79
N PHE A 414 -28.90 19.70 18.98
CA PHE A 414 -30.30 19.44 19.32
C PHE A 414 -31.04 18.74 18.18
N MET A 415 -30.85 19.19 16.93
CA MET A 415 -31.47 18.54 15.76
C MET A 415 -31.04 17.08 15.62
N LEU A 416 -29.76 16.78 15.86
CA LEU A 416 -29.26 15.41 15.83
C LEU A 416 -29.77 14.58 17.02
N ALA A 417 -29.86 15.16 18.21
CA ALA A 417 -30.40 14.48 19.39
C ALA A 417 -31.87 14.08 19.20
N ASP A 418 -32.71 15.00 18.70
CA ASP A 418 -34.13 14.73 18.40
C ASP A 418 -34.26 13.62 17.34
N LEU A 419 -33.39 13.63 16.33
CA LEU A 419 -33.38 12.61 15.28
C LEU A 419 -32.95 11.24 15.81
N ARG A 420 -32.01 11.17 16.76
CA ARG A 420 -31.64 9.92 17.43
C ARG A 420 -32.78 9.38 18.29
N GLU A 421 -33.39 10.23 19.12
CA GLU A 421 -34.51 9.86 19.99
C GLU A 421 -35.70 9.34 19.18
N LYS A 422 -35.96 9.94 18.01
CA LYS A 422 -37.00 9.51 17.08
C LYS A 422 -36.88 8.02 16.70
N TYR A 423 -35.66 7.51 16.51
CA TYR A 423 -35.44 6.15 16.02
C TYR A 423 -35.01 5.16 17.11
N GLU A 424 -34.55 5.62 18.27
CA GLU A 424 -34.07 4.76 19.37
C GLU A 424 -35.12 3.73 19.84
N ALA A 425 -36.41 4.09 19.80
CA ALA A 425 -37.51 3.23 20.21
C ALA A 425 -38.20 2.47 19.07
N VAL A 426 -37.77 2.67 17.81
CA VAL A 426 -38.43 2.05 16.65
C VAL A 426 -37.81 0.68 16.39
N PRO A 427 -38.59 -0.42 16.45
CA PRO A 427 -38.03 -1.75 16.27
C PRO A 427 -37.57 -1.97 14.83
N SER A 428 -36.29 -2.30 14.66
CA SER A 428 -35.72 -2.89 13.45
C SER A 428 -35.70 -4.43 13.57
N SER A 429 -35.27 -5.11 12.51
CA SER A 429 -34.95 -6.55 12.59
C SER A 429 -33.45 -6.74 12.70
N ARG A 430 -33.02 -7.74 13.48
CA ARG A 430 -31.60 -8.13 13.60
C ARG A 430 -30.92 -8.42 12.27
N ALA A 431 -31.67 -8.76 11.23
CA ALA A 431 -31.11 -8.99 9.89
C ALA A 431 -30.68 -7.67 9.23
N PHE A 432 -31.48 -6.60 9.38
CA PHE A 432 -31.19 -5.28 8.84
C PHE A 432 -30.16 -4.52 9.68
N ASP A 433 -30.19 -4.64 11.02
CA ASP A 433 -29.18 -3.99 11.88
C ASP A 433 -27.76 -4.44 11.55
N ARG A 434 -27.57 -5.71 11.16
CA ARG A 434 -26.27 -6.27 10.77
C ARG A 434 -25.73 -5.74 9.45
N LEU A 435 -26.55 -5.05 8.66
CA LEU A 435 -26.11 -4.46 7.39
C LEU A 435 -25.36 -3.13 7.62
N TYR A 436 -25.63 -2.44 8.73
CA TYR A 436 -25.13 -1.08 8.94
C TYR A 436 -24.16 -1.02 10.13
N ASP A 437 -22.85 -0.90 9.82
CA ASP A 437 -21.78 -0.78 10.82
C ASP A 437 -21.61 0.65 11.40
N ASP A 438 -22.54 1.56 11.08
CA ASP A 438 -22.53 2.93 11.59
C ASP A 438 -23.05 2.97 13.05
N PRO A 439 -22.21 3.33 14.04
CA PRO A 439 -22.58 3.33 15.45
C PRO A 439 -23.55 4.45 15.84
N GLU A 440 -23.71 5.47 14.99
CA GLU A 440 -24.49 6.67 15.27
C GLU A 440 -25.84 6.66 14.53
N TRP A 441 -25.84 6.25 13.26
CA TRP A 441 -27.03 6.31 12.39
C TRP A 441 -27.43 4.95 11.79
N GLY A 442 -26.66 3.89 12.03
CA GLY A 442 -26.90 2.57 11.42
C GLY A 442 -28.27 1.99 11.76
N HIS A 443 -28.73 2.16 13.00
CA HIS A 443 -30.06 1.70 13.41
C HIS A 443 -31.20 2.42 12.67
N MET A 444 -31.10 3.74 12.49
CA MET A 444 -32.06 4.51 11.71
C MET A 444 -32.09 4.02 10.25
N PHE A 445 -30.93 3.81 9.64
CA PHE A 445 -30.85 3.27 8.28
C PHE A 445 -31.48 1.89 8.17
N ALA A 446 -31.25 1.00 9.14
CA ALA A 446 -31.86 -0.32 9.20
C ALA A 446 -33.40 -0.27 9.29
N VAL A 447 -33.95 0.64 10.10
CA VAL A 447 -35.41 0.86 10.22
C VAL A 447 -36.00 1.34 8.90
N LEU A 448 -35.38 2.35 8.29
CA LEU A 448 -35.85 2.92 7.03
C LEU A 448 -35.76 1.92 5.87
N HIS A 449 -34.64 1.18 5.78
CA HIS A 449 -34.42 0.14 4.77
C HIS A 449 -35.48 -0.95 4.86
N LYS A 450 -35.74 -1.47 6.07
CA LYS A 450 -36.78 -2.47 6.28
C LYS A 450 -38.16 -2.00 5.80
N ARG A 451 -38.55 -0.77 6.15
CA ARG A 451 -39.87 -0.21 5.77
C ARG A 451 -40.00 0.00 4.27
N LEU A 452 -38.93 0.42 3.59
CA LEU A 452 -38.89 0.50 2.13
C LEU A 452 -39.07 -0.89 1.49
N ASN A 453 -38.36 -1.91 1.99
CA ASN A 453 -38.46 -3.26 1.46
C ASN A 453 -39.87 -3.85 1.60
N GLU A 454 -40.55 -3.58 2.72
CA GLU A 454 -41.94 -3.99 2.94
C GLU A 454 -42.87 -3.38 1.86
N HIS A 455 -42.75 -2.07 1.61
CA HIS A 455 -43.53 -1.40 0.58
C HIS A 455 -43.18 -1.85 -0.85
N PHE A 456 -41.89 -2.00 -1.17
CA PHE A 456 -41.47 -2.44 -2.51
C PHE A 456 -41.89 -3.87 -2.82
N THR A 457 -41.83 -4.77 -1.82
CA THR A 457 -42.34 -6.14 -1.94
C THR A 457 -43.85 -6.14 -2.20
N ASP A 458 -44.61 -5.33 -1.45
CA ASP A 458 -46.06 -5.19 -1.66
C ASP A 458 -46.39 -4.61 -3.04
N ILE A 459 -45.68 -3.58 -3.47
CA ILE A 459 -45.85 -2.95 -4.79
C ILE A 459 -45.61 -3.96 -5.90
N ASN A 460 -44.52 -4.72 -5.84
CA ASN A 460 -44.21 -5.77 -6.82
C ASN A 460 -45.33 -6.82 -6.89
N GLY A 461 -45.80 -7.31 -5.73
CA GLY A 461 -46.90 -8.27 -5.68
C GLY A 461 -48.23 -7.71 -6.22
N ARG A 462 -48.49 -6.41 -6.07
CA ARG A 462 -49.69 -5.76 -6.63
C ARG A 462 -49.56 -5.46 -8.12
N ALA A 463 -48.37 -5.14 -8.62
CA ALA A 463 -48.11 -4.97 -10.04
C ALA A 463 -48.48 -6.22 -10.85
N GLU A 464 -48.22 -7.40 -10.27
CA GLU A 464 -48.52 -8.69 -10.89
C GLU A 464 -50.01 -9.08 -10.84
N THR A 465 -50.78 -8.50 -9.91
CA THR A 465 -52.14 -8.97 -9.60
C THR A 465 -53.22 -7.93 -9.89
N THR A 466 -53.41 -6.97 -8.98
CA THR A 466 -54.54 -6.03 -9.00
C THR A 466 -54.20 -4.70 -9.66
N ARG A 467 -52.91 -4.38 -9.83
CA ARG A 467 -52.38 -3.09 -10.31
C ARG A 467 -52.95 -1.89 -9.56
N HIS A 468 -53.37 -2.13 -8.33
CA HIS A 468 -53.95 -1.13 -7.45
C HIS A 468 -53.32 -1.29 -6.07
N TYR A 469 -52.61 -0.24 -5.66
CA TYR A 469 -51.96 -0.15 -4.37
C TYR A 469 -52.91 0.53 -3.38
N TRP A 470 -53.16 -0.12 -2.25
CA TRP A 470 -54.24 0.26 -1.34
C TRP A 470 -54.07 1.64 -0.72
N ALA A 471 -55.19 2.26 -0.35
CA ALA A 471 -55.22 3.63 0.18
C ALA A 471 -54.38 3.83 1.45
N ASP A 472 -54.30 2.82 2.32
CA ASP A 472 -53.52 2.88 3.56
C ASP A 472 -52.02 2.79 3.23
N ASN A 473 -51.60 1.74 2.53
CA ASN A 473 -50.21 1.55 2.11
C ASN A 473 -49.68 2.70 1.23
N SER A 474 -50.54 3.31 0.41
CA SER A 474 -50.21 4.49 -0.39
C SER A 474 -49.91 5.72 0.46
N ARG A 475 -50.74 5.98 1.48
CA ARG A 475 -50.51 7.07 2.43
C ARG A 475 -49.25 6.82 3.26
N ASP A 476 -49.05 5.59 3.69
CA ASP A 476 -47.90 5.20 4.51
C ASP A 476 -46.59 5.36 3.74
N LEU A 477 -46.53 4.92 2.47
CA LEU A 477 -45.36 5.11 1.63
C LEU A 477 -45.10 6.59 1.33
N LEU A 478 -46.14 7.39 1.06
CA LEU A 478 -45.99 8.84 0.90
C LEU A 478 -45.41 9.49 2.15
N SER A 479 -45.88 9.08 3.33
CA SER A 479 -45.35 9.56 4.61
C SER A 479 -43.89 9.13 4.81
N LEU A 480 -43.54 7.89 4.45
CA LEU A 480 -42.17 7.39 4.56
C LEU A 480 -41.21 8.13 3.64
N ILE A 481 -41.61 8.43 2.39
CA ILE A 481 -40.79 9.22 1.46
C ILE A 481 -40.51 10.61 2.04
N GLN A 482 -41.54 11.28 2.55
CA GLN A 482 -41.39 12.60 3.18
C GLN A 482 -40.51 12.55 4.43
N GLU A 483 -40.64 11.48 5.21
CA GLU A 483 -39.82 11.22 6.39
C GLU A 483 -38.33 11.04 6.03
N ILE A 484 -38.03 10.20 5.04
CA ILE A 484 -36.66 9.99 4.54
C ILE A 484 -36.07 11.31 4.02
N GLU A 485 -36.81 12.06 3.20
CA GLU A 485 -36.37 13.35 2.66
C GLU A 485 -36.04 14.35 3.79
N ALA A 486 -36.88 14.42 4.84
CA ALA A 486 -36.70 15.33 5.96
C ALA A 486 -35.51 14.93 6.86
N ASP A 487 -35.35 13.64 7.14
CA ASP A 487 -34.29 13.13 8.01
C ASP A 487 -32.92 13.24 7.33
N LEU A 488 -32.81 12.88 6.05
CA LEU A 488 -31.58 13.07 5.26
C LEU A 488 -31.22 14.55 5.11
N HIS A 489 -32.21 15.44 4.99
CA HIS A 489 -31.98 16.88 5.00
C HIS A 489 -31.43 17.37 6.35
N THR A 490 -31.93 16.82 7.47
CA THR A 490 -31.47 17.13 8.82
C THR A 490 -30.01 16.70 9.03
N LEU A 491 -29.67 15.47 8.63
CA LEU A 491 -28.29 14.97 8.62
C LEU A 491 -27.37 15.85 7.78
N ARG A 492 -27.79 16.20 6.55
CA ARG A 492 -26.99 17.05 5.66
C ARG A 492 -26.71 18.43 6.26
N ARG A 493 -27.71 19.04 6.93
CA ARG A 493 -27.52 20.32 7.64
C ARG A 493 -26.56 20.21 8.83
N ALA A 494 -26.44 19.01 9.39
CA ALA A 494 -25.49 18.70 10.45
C ALA A 494 -24.10 18.31 9.92
N GLY A 495 -23.89 18.30 8.60
CA GLY A 495 -22.62 17.92 7.97
C GLY A 495 -22.45 16.42 7.77
N VAL A 496 -23.51 15.63 7.95
CA VAL A 496 -23.52 14.18 7.70
C VAL A 496 -24.16 13.96 6.31
N GLU A 497 -23.35 13.57 5.33
CA GLU A 497 -23.82 13.31 3.96
C GLU A 497 -24.10 11.82 3.76
N VAL A 498 -25.38 11.50 3.54
CA VAL A 498 -25.88 10.14 3.32
C VAL A 498 -26.55 10.09 1.94
N GLU A 499 -26.25 9.03 1.20
CA GLU A 499 -26.81 8.70 -0.10
C GLU A 499 -27.67 7.44 0.01
N LEU A 500 -28.73 7.38 -0.78
CA LEU A 500 -29.56 6.20 -0.97
C LEU A 500 -29.06 5.49 -2.24
N ALA A 501 -29.05 4.15 -2.25
CA ALA A 501 -28.68 3.37 -3.43
C ALA A 501 -29.48 3.80 -4.65
N ASP A 502 -28.82 3.96 -5.80
CA ASP A 502 -29.42 4.48 -7.04
C ASP A 502 -30.72 3.75 -7.41
N SER A 503 -30.74 2.42 -7.28
CA SER A 503 -31.93 1.60 -7.57
C SER A 503 -33.13 1.91 -6.66
N TYR A 504 -32.89 2.28 -5.40
CA TYR A 504 -33.93 2.67 -4.45
C TYR A 504 -34.37 4.11 -4.68
N GLN A 505 -33.43 5.00 -5.02
CA GLN A 505 -33.76 6.38 -5.38
C GLN A 505 -34.64 6.41 -6.64
N ASP A 506 -34.24 5.70 -7.70
CA ASP A 506 -35.00 5.58 -8.94
C ASP A 506 -36.39 4.96 -8.69
N ALA A 507 -36.48 3.95 -7.83
CA ALA A 507 -37.75 3.34 -7.46
C ALA A 507 -38.68 4.35 -6.76
N LEU A 508 -38.18 5.14 -5.81
CA LEU A 508 -38.96 6.17 -5.15
C LEU A 508 -39.42 7.25 -6.12
N GLU A 509 -38.55 7.71 -7.02
CA GLU A 509 -38.86 8.69 -8.06
C GLU A 509 -39.92 8.17 -9.06
N ARG A 510 -39.87 6.88 -9.40
CA ARG A 510 -40.88 6.21 -10.24
C ARG A 510 -42.21 5.98 -9.52
N CYS A 511 -42.20 5.76 -8.20
CA CYS A 511 -43.41 5.58 -7.39
C CYS A 511 -44.17 6.89 -7.16
N ARG A 512 -43.45 7.98 -6.86
CA ARG A 512 -44.01 9.28 -6.44
C ARG A 512 -45.16 9.82 -7.32
N PRO A 513 -45.12 9.76 -8.67
CA PRO A 513 -46.11 10.41 -9.52
C PRO A 513 -47.51 9.79 -9.48
N TRP A 514 -47.63 8.50 -9.11
CA TRP A 514 -48.90 7.78 -9.12
C TRP A 514 -49.41 7.42 -7.72
N LEU A 515 -48.66 7.77 -6.66
CA LEU A 515 -49.13 7.66 -5.28
C LEU A 515 -50.17 8.74 -4.95
N SER A 516 -51.30 8.31 -4.39
CA SER A 516 -52.41 9.16 -3.98
C SER A 516 -52.60 9.16 -2.46
N PRO A 517 -52.89 10.33 -1.85
CA PRO A 517 -53.22 10.42 -0.42
C PRO A 517 -54.64 9.93 -0.09
N SER A 518 -55.48 9.62 -1.09
CA SER A 518 -56.84 9.14 -0.87
C SER A 518 -57.33 8.25 -2.02
N GLY A 519 -58.10 7.20 -1.70
CA GLY A 519 -58.74 6.35 -2.72
C GLY A 519 -57.82 5.30 -3.36
N GLY A 520 -56.63 5.07 -2.81
CA GLY A 520 -55.64 4.14 -3.37
C GLY A 520 -54.96 4.68 -4.62
N SER A 521 -54.03 3.91 -5.15
CA SER A 521 -53.10 4.34 -6.20
C SER A 521 -53.14 3.35 -7.36
N ALA A 522 -53.52 3.84 -8.53
CA ALA A 522 -53.50 3.04 -9.76
C ALA A 522 -52.07 2.98 -10.28
N MET A 523 -51.54 1.77 -10.46
CA MET A 523 -50.17 1.56 -10.92
C MET A 523 -50.07 1.73 -12.45
N PRO A 524 -49.00 2.33 -12.98
CA PRO A 524 -48.77 2.44 -14.43
C PRO A 524 -48.78 1.06 -15.11
N GLU A 525 -49.25 0.97 -16.37
CA GLU A 525 -49.37 -0.29 -17.12
C GLU A 525 -48.00 -0.93 -17.46
N ASP A 526 -46.97 -0.12 -17.56
CA ASP A 526 -45.57 -0.45 -17.87
C ASP A 526 -44.67 -0.49 -16.63
N PHE A 527 -45.24 -0.60 -15.43
CA PHE A 527 -44.47 -0.63 -14.19
C PHE A 527 -43.55 -1.86 -14.12
N GLU A 528 -42.24 -1.64 -14.23
CA GLU A 528 -41.22 -2.67 -13.99
C GLU A 528 -41.04 -2.95 -12.49
N PRO A 529 -40.91 -4.22 -12.07
CA PRO A 529 -40.67 -4.57 -10.67
C PRO A 529 -39.44 -3.85 -10.09
N ILE A 530 -39.55 -3.47 -8.81
CA ILE A 530 -38.46 -2.86 -8.05
C ILE A 530 -37.52 -3.95 -7.54
N GLU A 531 -36.21 -3.78 -7.70
CA GLU A 531 -35.22 -4.67 -7.10
C GLU A 531 -35.17 -4.49 -5.58
N VAL A 532 -35.54 -5.53 -4.84
CA VAL A 532 -35.54 -5.51 -3.36
C VAL A 532 -34.20 -6.03 -2.83
N ILE A 533 -33.28 -5.12 -2.54
CA ILE A 533 -32.00 -5.40 -1.87
C ILE A 533 -32.22 -5.80 -0.41
N ALA A 534 -31.95 -7.06 -0.06
CA ALA A 534 -32.19 -7.62 1.28
C ALA A 534 -30.94 -7.80 2.15
N TYR A 535 -29.76 -7.95 1.54
CA TYR A 535 -28.52 -8.36 2.23
C TYR A 535 -27.37 -7.38 2.06
N GLU A 536 -27.64 -6.19 1.53
CA GLU A 536 -26.66 -5.12 1.33
C GLU A 536 -27.24 -3.78 1.83
N PRO A 537 -26.41 -2.83 2.30
CA PRO A 537 -26.89 -1.53 2.77
C PRO A 537 -27.42 -0.71 1.60
N VAL A 538 -28.61 -0.09 1.76
CA VAL A 538 -29.14 0.87 0.77
C VAL A 538 -28.93 2.33 1.16
N PHE A 539 -28.50 2.59 2.39
CA PHE A 539 -28.08 3.93 2.83
C PHE A 539 -26.58 3.88 3.09
N THR A 540 -25.82 4.75 2.46
CA THR A 540 -24.36 4.80 2.63
C THR A 540 -23.95 6.23 2.88
N HIS A 541 -22.92 6.44 3.70
CA HIS A 541 -22.24 7.74 3.69
C HIS A 541 -21.76 7.99 2.27
N ALA A 542 -21.99 9.20 1.75
CA ALA A 542 -21.50 9.59 0.44
C ALA A 542 -20.01 9.28 0.39
N ALA A 543 -19.60 8.38 -0.52
CA ALA A 543 -18.18 8.12 -0.72
C ALA A 543 -17.53 9.46 -1.06
N LYS A 544 -16.37 9.76 -0.45
CA LYS A 544 -15.54 10.95 -0.70
C LYS A 544 -15.05 10.99 -2.17
N SER A 545 -15.96 11.12 -3.12
CA SER A 545 -15.60 11.40 -4.50
C SER A 545 -14.99 12.79 -4.53
N VAL A 546 -13.74 12.87 -4.96
CA VAL A 546 -13.10 14.16 -5.20
C VAL A 546 -13.61 14.64 -6.55
N LYS A 547 -14.40 15.72 -6.56
CA LYS A 547 -14.57 16.51 -7.78
C LYS A 547 -13.22 17.14 -8.11
N LEU A 548 -12.48 16.52 -9.03
CA LEU A 548 -11.29 17.14 -9.61
C LEU A 548 -11.75 18.39 -10.36
N GLU A 549 -11.50 19.57 -9.79
CA GLU A 549 -11.73 20.83 -10.49
C GLU A 549 -10.89 20.81 -11.77
N LYS A 550 -11.51 21.09 -12.93
CA LYS A 550 -10.73 21.35 -14.15
C LYS A 550 -10.01 22.68 -13.97
N HIS A 551 -8.78 22.64 -13.48
CA HIS A 551 -7.92 23.82 -13.50
C HIS A 551 -7.64 24.23 -14.95
N GLN A 552 -8.32 25.29 -15.39
CA GLN A 552 -8.16 25.88 -16.72
C GLN A 552 -6.98 26.86 -16.79
N LYS A 553 -6.17 26.96 -15.73
CA LYS A 553 -5.04 27.88 -15.71
C LYS A 553 -3.93 27.34 -16.59
N ALA A 554 -3.51 28.12 -17.59
CA ALA A 554 -2.34 27.79 -18.39
C ALA A 554 -1.10 27.69 -17.48
N ILE A 555 -0.41 26.56 -17.54
CA ILE A 555 0.83 26.32 -16.80
C ILE A 555 1.99 26.58 -17.75
N GLU A 556 2.98 27.34 -17.28
CA GLU A 556 4.21 27.58 -18.04
C GLU A 556 5.06 26.31 -18.09
N LEU A 557 5.43 25.90 -19.32
CA LEU A 557 6.28 24.74 -19.56
C LEU A 557 7.76 25.14 -19.62
N LYS A 558 8.61 24.42 -18.89
CA LYS A 558 10.08 24.60 -18.94
C LYS A 558 10.69 23.54 -19.85
N MET A 559 11.39 23.95 -20.91
CA MET A 559 12.09 23.01 -21.79
C MET A 559 13.19 22.28 -21.01
N VAL A 560 13.18 20.94 -21.08
CA VAL A 560 14.14 20.04 -20.42
C VAL A 560 15.14 19.52 -21.45
N GLY A 561 14.66 19.19 -22.65
CA GLY A 561 15.48 18.66 -23.72
C GLY A 561 14.79 18.69 -25.08
N SER A 562 15.57 18.46 -26.12
CA SER A 562 15.10 18.31 -27.50
C SER A 562 15.76 17.07 -28.09
N GLY A 563 14.95 16.17 -28.66
CA GLY A 563 15.40 14.99 -29.39
C GLY A 563 15.19 15.15 -30.89
N SER A 564 15.42 14.08 -31.66
CA SER A 564 15.20 14.07 -33.10
C SER A 564 13.74 14.33 -33.46
N TYR A 565 12.80 13.72 -32.72
CA TYR A 565 11.37 13.70 -33.05
C TYR A 565 10.49 14.53 -32.10
N ALA A 566 11.00 14.95 -30.94
CA ALA A 566 10.17 15.57 -29.91
C ALA A 566 10.93 16.60 -29.08
N HIS A 567 10.18 17.52 -28.50
CA HIS A 567 10.61 18.39 -27.41
C HIS A 567 10.08 17.84 -26.09
N VAL A 568 10.91 17.84 -25.05
CA VAL A 568 10.50 17.46 -23.70
C VAL A 568 10.47 18.70 -22.83
N TYR A 569 9.32 18.94 -22.22
CA TYR A 569 9.08 20.01 -21.27
C TYR A 569 8.82 19.42 -19.90
N SER A 570 8.92 20.25 -18.86
CA SER A 570 8.47 19.92 -17.51
C SER A 570 7.61 21.03 -16.95
N TYR A 571 6.73 20.65 -16.03
CA TYR A 571 5.96 21.58 -15.22
C TYR A 571 5.67 20.95 -13.86
N VAL A 572 5.30 21.78 -12.89
CA VAL A 572 4.82 21.31 -11.59
C VAL A 572 3.31 21.38 -11.64
N ASP A 573 2.66 20.25 -11.42
CA ASP A 573 1.22 20.19 -11.33
C ASP A 573 0.78 20.95 -10.07
N PRO A 574 -0.05 21.99 -10.21
CA PRO A 574 -0.40 22.88 -9.10
C PRO A 574 -1.25 22.18 -8.04
N ASP A 575 -1.96 21.12 -8.40
CA ASP A 575 -2.87 20.41 -7.51
C ASP A 575 -2.10 19.51 -6.55
N TYR A 576 -1.08 18.83 -7.08
CA TYR A 576 -0.31 17.83 -6.33
C TYR A 576 1.06 18.33 -5.89
N GLY A 577 1.56 19.44 -6.44
CA GLY A 577 2.95 19.87 -6.29
C GLY A 577 3.96 18.89 -6.92
N ILE A 578 3.49 17.94 -7.73
CA ILE A 578 4.30 16.90 -8.38
C ILE A 578 4.82 17.43 -9.71
N LYS A 579 6.10 17.20 -9.98
CA LYS A 579 6.72 17.55 -11.26
C LYS A 579 6.45 16.46 -12.29
N PHE A 580 5.97 16.87 -13.47
CA PHE A 580 5.74 16.00 -14.61
C PHE A 580 6.59 16.43 -15.81
N ALA A 581 6.76 15.51 -16.76
CA ALA A 581 7.29 15.81 -18.08
C ALA A 581 6.16 15.74 -19.13
N VAL A 582 6.28 16.58 -20.16
CA VAL A 582 5.43 16.55 -21.35
C VAL A 582 6.34 16.36 -22.55
N LYS A 583 6.16 15.25 -23.26
CA LYS A 583 6.86 14.98 -24.50
C LYS A 583 5.94 15.35 -25.65
N ARG A 584 6.37 16.27 -26.52
CA ARG A 584 5.60 16.86 -27.61
C ARG A 584 6.30 16.61 -28.94
N ALA A 585 5.59 16.06 -29.91
CA ALA A 585 6.09 15.87 -31.26
C ALA A 585 6.49 17.21 -31.90
N LYS A 586 7.53 17.21 -32.73
CA LYS A 586 7.86 18.39 -33.53
C LYS A 586 6.80 18.62 -34.60
N THR A 587 6.64 19.87 -35.03
CA THR A 587 5.60 20.27 -35.98
C THR A 587 5.91 19.87 -37.43
N ASP A 588 7.15 19.51 -37.73
CA ASP A 588 7.68 19.17 -39.05
C ASP A 588 7.83 17.66 -39.30
N LEU A 589 7.26 16.82 -38.43
CA LEU A 589 7.26 15.37 -38.63
C LEU A 589 6.34 14.94 -39.77
N ASP A 590 6.76 13.93 -40.53
CA ASP A 590 5.88 13.25 -41.48
C ASP A 590 4.87 12.32 -40.76
N GLU A 591 3.86 11.82 -41.49
CA GLU A 591 2.83 10.94 -40.92
C GLU A 591 3.40 9.67 -40.31
N ARG A 592 4.54 9.19 -40.83
CA ARG A 592 5.19 7.95 -40.37
C ARG A 592 5.86 8.15 -39.02
N ASP A 593 6.63 9.22 -38.88
CA ASP A 593 7.33 9.56 -37.65
C ASP A 593 6.35 10.04 -36.56
N LEU A 594 5.25 10.69 -36.94
CA LEU A 594 4.16 10.98 -36.02
C LEU A 594 3.44 9.69 -35.56
N GLY A 595 3.23 8.74 -36.47
CA GLY A 595 2.70 7.42 -36.13
C GLY A 595 3.58 6.67 -35.14
N ARG A 596 4.91 6.73 -35.32
CA ARG A 596 5.89 6.17 -34.36
C ARG A 596 5.81 6.83 -32.99
N PHE A 597 5.66 8.15 -32.96
CA PHE A 597 5.50 8.90 -31.71
C PHE A 597 4.26 8.46 -30.90
N LYS A 598 3.12 8.30 -31.58
CA LYS A 598 1.88 7.81 -30.94
C LYS A 598 2.02 6.35 -30.50
N GLN A 599 2.62 5.51 -31.33
CA GLN A 599 2.86 4.10 -30.99
C GLN A 599 3.76 3.94 -29.76
N GLU A 600 4.77 4.80 -29.60
CA GLU A 600 5.61 4.82 -28.41
C GLU A 600 4.77 5.01 -27.13
N PHE A 601 3.86 5.99 -27.13
CA PHE A 601 2.91 6.20 -26.03
C PHE A 601 2.02 4.97 -25.81
N GLU A 602 1.45 4.39 -26.85
CA GLU A 602 0.55 3.24 -26.73
C GLU A 602 1.24 1.99 -26.15
N VAL A 603 2.52 1.79 -26.47
CA VAL A 603 3.33 0.72 -25.87
C VAL A 603 3.59 1.05 -24.40
N LEU A 604 4.12 2.23 -24.12
CA LEU A 604 4.42 2.69 -22.75
C LEU A 604 3.21 2.62 -21.82
N ASN A 605 2.04 3.03 -22.31
CA ASN A 605 0.79 3.08 -21.53
C ASN A 605 0.25 1.69 -21.15
N LYS A 606 0.77 0.62 -21.77
CA LYS A 606 0.42 -0.77 -21.43
C LYS A 606 1.43 -1.41 -20.48
N LEU A 607 2.54 -0.73 -20.22
CA LEU A 607 3.60 -1.23 -19.35
C LEU A 607 3.45 -0.60 -17.97
N SER A 608 3.40 -1.44 -16.94
CA SER A 608 3.44 -0.99 -15.55
C SER A 608 4.55 -1.73 -14.83
N PHE A 609 5.69 -1.05 -14.66
CA PHE A 609 6.85 -1.63 -13.99
C PHE A 609 7.75 -0.54 -13.41
N PRO A 610 8.31 -0.70 -12.19
CA PRO A 610 9.08 0.34 -11.52
C PRO A 610 10.28 0.88 -12.30
N TYR A 611 10.86 0.07 -13.20
CA TYR A 611 12.02 0.43 -14.01
C TYR A 611 11.69 0.83 -15.46
N VAL A 612 10.42 1.07 -15.77
CA VAL A 612 9.94 1.64 -17.04
C VAL A 612 9.29 2.99 -16.74
N VAL A 613 9.44 3.96 -17.65
CA VAL A 613 8.82 5.27 -17.51
C VAL A 613 7.30 5.16 -17.62
N GLU A 614 6.58 5.73 -16.65
CA GLU A 614 5.12 5.82 -16.67
C GLU A 614 4.66 6.97 -17.56
N VAL A 615 3.68 6.67 -18.42
CA VAL A 615 2.95 7.65 -19.21
C VAL A 615 1.50 7.69 -18.75
N TYR A 616 0.85 8.86 -18.88
CA TYR A 616 -0.47 9.10 -18.28
C TYR A 616 -1.55 9.36 -19.31
N ARG A 617 -1.38 10.39 -20.14
CA ARG A 617 -2.42 10.81 -21.08
C ARG A 617 -1.79 11.39 -22.34
N TYR A 618 -2.35 10.99 -23.49
CA TYR A 618 -2.06 11.54 -24.81
C TYR A 618 -3.10 12.61 -25.19
N ASP A 619 -2.63 13.70 -25.78
CA ASP A 619 -3.43 14.78 -26.38
C ASP A 619 -3.20 14.75 -27.89
N GLU A 620 -4.22 14.30 -28.63
CA GLU A 620 -4.17 14.21 -30.10
C GLU A 620 -4.12 15.56 -30.79
N ALA A 621 -4.69 16.61 -30.18
CA ALA A 621 -4.70 17.95 -30.79
C ALA A 621 -3.31 18.59 -30.76
N ARG A 622 -2.50 18.26 -29.75
CA ARG A 622 -1.14 18.80 -29.58
C ARG A 622 -0.03 17.81 -29.92
N ASN A 623 -0.38 16.55 -30.23
CA ASN A 623 0.57 15.45 -30.40
C ASN A 623 1.59 15.41 -29.26
N GLU A 624 1.08 15.37 -28.03
CA GLU A 624 1.90 15.31 -26.83
C GLU A 624 1.33 14.32 -25.82
N TYR A 625 2.18 13.82 -24.94
CA TYR A 625 1.74 13.04 -23.79
C TYR A 625 2.46 13.44 -22.51
N ARG A 626 1.74 13.29 -21.40
CA ARG A 626 2.25 13.49 -20.04
C ARG A 626 2.92 12.20 -19.55
N MET A 627 4.07 12.33 -18.91
CA MET A 627 4.83 11.22 -18.33
C MET A 627 5.48 11.61 -17.01
N GLU A 628 5.92 10.63 -16.23
CA GLU A 628 6.63 10.89 -14.99
C GLU A 628 7.91 11.70 -15.25
N TYR A 629 8.25 12.63 -14.37
CA TYR A 629 9.49 13.38 -14.49
C TYR A 629 10.67 12.58 -13.96
N CYS A 630 11.75 12.51 -14.73
CA CYS A 630 13.05 11.98 -14.30
C CYS A 630 14.07 13.13 -14.24
N ASP A 631 14.94 13.12 -13.23
CA ASP A 631 15.83 14.23 -12.92
C ASP A 631 17.03 14.33 -13.87
N THR A 632 17.51 13.19 -14.37
CA THR A 632 18.71 13.14 -15.22
C THR A 632 18.76 11.86 -16.05
N THR A 633 19.69 11.80 -17.01
CA THR A 633 19.99 10.58 -17.75
C THR A 633 21.06 9.75 -17.01
N LEU A 634 21.10 8.44 -17.27
CA LEU A 634 22.16 7.57 -16.78
C LEU A 634 23.54 8.08 -17.23
N ARG A 635 23.63 8.57 -18.47
CA ARG A 635 24.83 9.20 -19.02
C ARG A 635 25.34 10.31 -18.10
N ASP A 636 24.50 11.32 -17.86
CA ASP A 636 24.89 12.51 -17.12
C ASP A 636 25.17 12.20 -15.64
N TYR A 637 24.39 11.31 -15.04
CA TYR A 637 24.57 10.94 -13.64
C TYR A 637 25.92 10.25 -13.40
N ILE A 638 26.23 9.21 -14.17
CA ILE A 638 27.50 8.50 -14.02
C ILE A 638 28.66 9.43 -14.39
N ALA A 639 28.55 10.24 -15.46
CA ALA A 639 29.59 11.21 -15.80
C ALA A 639 29.93 12.16 -14.62
N LYS A 640 28.90 12.69 -13.94
CA LYS A 640 29.06 13.61 -12.81
C LYS A 640 29.54 12.92 -11.53
N LYS A 641 29.12 11.67 -11.29
CA LYS A 641 29.37 10.92 -10.04
C LYS A 641 30.45 9.85 -10.16
N ASN A 642 31.12 9.72 -11.31
CA ASN A 642 32.00 8.59 -11.61
C ASN A 642 33.06 8.35 -10.52
N ALA A 643 33.65 9.41 -9.97
CA ALA A 643 34.68 9.32 -8.94
C ALA A 643 34.15 8.97 -7.54
N THR A 644 32.85 9.16 -7.28
CA THR A 644 32.26 9.08 -5.93
C THR A 644 31.23 7.95 -5.76
N ILE A 645 30.68 7.42 -6.86
CA ILE A 645 29.68 6.35 -6.79
C ILE A 645 30.33 5.01 -6.42
N SER A 646 29.86 4.42 -5.33
CA SER A 646 30.36 3.14 -4.80
C SER A 646 30.04 1.98 -5.75
N PHE A 647 30.82 0.90 -5.65
CA PHE A 647 30.55 -0.33 -6.42
C PHE A 647 29.15 -0.89 -6.13
N ALA A 648 28.73 -0.90 -4.86
CA ALA A 648 27.39 -1.34 -4.48
C ALA A 648 26.30 -0.50 -5.16
N ALA A 649 26.45 0.83 -5.21
CA ALA A 649 25.51 1.70 -5.92
C ALA A 649 25.50 1.42 -7.43
N ARG A 650 26.66 1.22 -8.07
CA ARG A 650 26.76 0.82 -9.49
C ARG A 650 26.06 -0.50 -9.76
N LYS A 651 26.31 -1.52 -8.92
CA LYS A 651 25.66 -2.83 -9.00
C LYS A 651 24.14 -2.70 -8.87
N ARG A 652 23.64 -1.89 -7.94
CA ARG A 652 22.20 -1.60 -7.82
C ARG A 652 21.63 -0.96 -9.08
N ILE A 653 22.29 0.05 -9.66
CA ILE A 653 21.85 0.67 -10.92
C ILE A 653 21.84 -0.35 -12.07
N ALA A 654 22.88 -1.18 -12.18
CA ALA A 654 22.97 -2.24 -13.17
C ALA A 654 21.81 -3.24 -13.04
N LEU A 655 21.52 -3.72 -11.82
CA LEU A 655 20.43 -4.66 -11.58
C LEU A 655 19.06 -4.05 -11.89
N GLN A 656 18.80 -2.79 -11.48
CA GLN A 656 17.55 -2.11 -11.83
C GLN A 656 17.35 -1.99 -13.35
N PHE A 657 18.41 -1.62 -14.07
CA PHE A 657 18.40 -1.61 -15.54
C PHE A 657 18.09 -2.99 -16.13
N LEU A 658 18.77 -4.04 -15.67
CA LEU A 658 18.58 -5.40 -16.15
C LEU A 658 17.18 -5.95 -15.81
N TYR A 659 16.63 -5.64 -14.64
CA TYR A 659 15.25 -5.98 -14.29
C TYR A 659 14.25 -5.30 -15.21
N GLY A 660 14.48 -4.03 -15.58
CA GLY A 660 13.69 -3.32 -16.58
C GLY A 660 13.69 -4.04 -17.93
N ILE A 661 14.86 -4.44 -18.43
CA ILE A 661 14.96 -5.19 -19.69
C ILE A 661 14.31 -6.57 -19.59
N ASN A 662 14.53 -7.29 -18.49
CA ASN A 662 13.94 -8.60 -18.26
C ASN A 662 12.40 -8.54 -18.26
N TYR A 663 11.82 -7.49 -17.67
CA TYR A 663 10.38 -7.24 -17.73
C TYR A 663 9.89 -7.06 -19.17
N LEU A 664 10.59 -6.25 -19.98
CA LEU A 664 10.24 -6.05 -21.39
C LEU A 664 10.29 -7.36 -22.19
N HIS A 665 11.32 -8.18 -21.97
CA HIS A 665 11.47 -9.48 -22.64
C HIS A 665 10.32 -10.44 -22.27
N HIS A 666 9.88 -10.45 -21.00
CA HIS A 666 8.70 -11.22 -20.58
C HIS A 666 7.41 -10.74 -21.25
N GLN A 667 7.28 -9.44 -21.50
CA GLN A 667 6.19 -8.87 -22.31
C GLN A 667 6.36 -9.13 -23.82
N LYS A 668 7.35 -9.93 -24.22
CA LYS A 668 7.71 -10.23 -25.63
C LYS A 668 8.08 -8.98 -26.44
N LEU A 669 8.56 -7.96 -25.75
CA LEU A 669 9.04 -6.70 -26.31
C LEU A 669 10.57 -6.66 -26.25
N LEU A 670 11.16 -6.09 -27.30
CA LEU A 670 12.58 -5.71 -27.34
C LEU A 670 12.63 -4.19 -27.39
N HIS A 671 13.51 -3.59 -26.59
CA HIS A 671 13.63 -2.14 -26.50
C HIS A 671 14.21 -1.55 -27.79
N ARG A 672 15.21 -2.22 -28.39
CA ARG A 672 15.83 -1.91 -29.70
C ARG A 672 16.60 -0.59 -29.85
N ASP A 673 16.41 0.36 -28.94
CA ASP A 673 17.17 1.62 -28.87
C ASP A 673 17.75 1.85 -27.47
N ILE A 674 18.38 0.81 -26.92
CA ILE A 674 19.08 0.89 -25.64
C ILE A 674 20.28 1.83 -25.81
N SER A 675 20.23 2.97 -25.12
CA SER A 675 21.30 3.97 -25.10
C SER A 675 21.39 4.62 -23.72
N LEU A 676 22.54 5.24 -23.41
CA LEU A 676 22.73 5.93 -22.12
C LEU A 676 21.81 7.15 -21.93
N GLN A 677 21.21 7.65 -23.01
CA GLN A 677 20.30 8.80 -23.02
C GLN A 677 18.85 8.37 -22.79
N ASN A 678 18.48 7.16 -23.24
CA ASN A 678 17.14 6.57 -23.11
C ASN A 678 16.98 5.80 -21.78
N ILE A 679 17.99 5.82 -20.92
CA ILE A 679 17.91 5.31 -19.55
C ILE A 679 17.93 6.53 -18.64
N LEU A 680 16.80 6.82 -18.01
CA LEU A 680 16.60 7.94 -17.12
C LEU A 680 16.79 7.52 -15.66
N LEU A 681 17.01 8.50 -14.80
CA LEU A 681 17.14 8.32 -13.36
C LEU A 681 16.28 9.33 -12.61
N LYS A 682 15.54 8.84 -11.62
CA LYS A 682 15.03 9.66 -10.51
C LYS A 682 16.07 9.69 -9.41
N VAL A 683 16.33 10.87 -8.86
CA VAL A 683 17.34 11.09 -7.81
C VAL A 683 16.65 11.57 -6.55
N PHE A 684 16.81 10.83 -5.46
CA PHE A 684 16.23 11.15 -4.16
C PHE A 684 17.27 11.84 -3.26
N GLY A 685 16.79 12.55 -2.23
CA GLY A 685 17.60 13.44 -1.39
C GLY A 685 18.83 12.79 -0.72
N SER A 686 18.80 11.49 -0.43
CA SER A 686 19.93 10.72 0.13
C SER A 686 20.96 10.26 -0.92
N GLY A 687 20.76 10.59 -2.20
CA GLY A 687 21.59 10.13 -3.32
C GLY A 687 21.16 8.77 -3.89
N ALA A 688 20.12 8.14 -3.35
CA ALA A 688 19.47 6.97 -3.93
C ALA A 688 18.91 7.31 -5.32
N VAL A 689 18.94 6.34 -6.23
CA VAL A 689 18.44 6.49 -7.60
C VAL A 689 17.56 5.34 -8.03
N LEU A 690 16.53 5.67 -8.82
CA LEU A 690 15.65 4.72 -9.48
C LEU A 690 15.85 4.81 -11.00
N VAL A 691 16.13 3.68 -11.64
CA VAL A 691 16.29 3.58 -13.10
C VAL A 691 14.93 3.58 -13.78
N LYS A 692 14.81 4.28 -14.91
CA LYS A 692 13.61 4.35 -15.74
C LYS A 692 13.98 4.20 -17.21
N LEU A 693 13.57 3.10 -17.84
CA LEU A 693 13.69 2.89 -19.28
C LEU A 693 12.67 3.76 -20.01
N SER A 694 13.12 4.52 -21.02
CA SER A 694 12.29 5.40 -21.83
C SER A 694 12.56 5.21 -23.32
N ASP A 695 11.77 5.88 -24.17
CA ASP A 695 12.02 6.00 -25.62
C ASP A 695 12.06 4.65 -26.36
N PHE A 696 10.90 4.00 -26.44
CA PHE A 696 10.66 2.72 -27.13
C PHE A 696 10.55 2.87 -28.66
N GLY A 697 11.42 3.67 -29.27
CA GLY A 697 11.26 4.22 -30.62
C GLY A 697 11.21 3.24 -31.80
N LEU A 698 11.21 1.92 -31.58
CA LEU A 698 11.36 0.92 -32.64
C LEU A 698 10.48 -0.34 -32.44
N VAL A 699 9.36 -0.26 -31.73
CA VAL A 699 8.44 -1.40 -31.57
C VAL A 699 7.67 -1.66 -32.87
N LYS A 700 8.32 -2.40 -33.78
CA LYS A 700 7.82 -3.17 -34.94
C LYS A 700 6.85 -2.45 -35.89
N ASP A 701 7.41 -1.95 -36.99
CA ASP A 701 6.85 -2.26 -38.31
C ASP A 701 7.74 -3.35 -38.95
N GLN A 702 7.21 -4.57 -39.08
CA GLN A 702 7.90 -5.69 -39.73
C GLN A 702 7.97 -5.53 -41.26
N ALA A 703 7.27 -4.54 -41.83
CA ALA A 703 7.11 -4.39 -43.27
C ALA A 703 8.13 -3.44 -43.93
N SER A 704 8.78 -2.52 -43.22
CA SER A 704 9.64 -1.53 -43.88
C SER A 704 11.02 -2.09 -44.23
N GLU A 705 11.24 -2.36 -45.52
CA GLU A 705 12.58 -2.43 -46.09
C GLU A 705 13.28 -1.08 -45.88
N PHE A 706 14.55 -1.14 -45.48
CA PHE A 706 15.45 -0.01 -45.23
C PHE A 706 15.15 1.26 -46.02
N THR A 707 15.11 2.40 -45.33
CA THR A 707 15.71 3.63 -45.86
C THR A 707 16.87 4.05 -44.97
N ARG A 708 18.08 3.91 -45.52
CA ARG A 708 19.25 4.67 -45.08
C ARG A 708 18.89 6.15 -45.28
N THR A 709 18.91 6.93 -44.21
CA THR A 709 19.29 8.33 -44.30
C THR A 709 20.51 8.57 -43.43
N GLN A 710 21.49 9.16 -44.07
CA GLN A 710 22.79 9.57 -43.57
C GLN A 710 22.62 10.67 -42.51
N THR A 711 22.27 10.26 -41.31
CA THR A 711 22.58 11.06 -40.13
C THR A 711 23.09 10.05 -39.12
N GLU A 712 24.38 10.12 -38.85
CA GLU A 712 24.98 9.47 -37.70
C GLU A 712 24.08 9.78 -36.49
N MET A 713 23.23 8.84 -36.08
CA MET A 713 22.52 8.95 -34.82
C MET A 713 23.59 8.84 -33.74
N LYS A 714 24.12 10.00 -33.36
CA LYS A 714 25.14 10.19 -32.34
C LYS A 714 24.71 9.49 -31.04
N GLY A 715 25.16 8.26 -30.83
CA GLY A 715 25.12 7.59 -29.52
C GLY A 715 24.35 6.27 -29.42
N THR A 716 23.63 5.80 -30.44
CA THR A 716 22.97 4.47 -30.36
C THR A 716 23.99 3.35 -30.57
N VAL A 717 24.07 2.43 -29.61
CA VAL A 717 24.97 1.26 -29.66
C VAL A 717 24.33 0.16 -30.51
N ARG A 718 24.71 0.08 -31.79
CA ARG A 718 24.23 -0.97 -32.70
C ARG A 718 25.18 -2.17 -32.72
N ASP A 719 24.60 -3.37 -32.62
CA ASP A 719 25.34 -4.63 -32.76
C ASP A 719 25.96 -4.76 -34.16
N PRO A 720 27.30 -4.89 -34.30
CA PRO A 720 27.96 -5.03 -35.59
C PRO A 720 27.56 -6.31 -36.34
N MET A 721 27.07 -7.33 -35.63
CA MET A 721 26.64 -8.59 -36.22
C MET A 721 25.20 -8.54 -36.77
N LEU A 722 24.47 -7.45 -36.53
CA LEU A 722 23.10 -7.29 -37.00
C LEU A 722 23.07 -6.77 -38.45
N GLY A 723 22.87 -7.71 -39.39
CA GLY A 723 22.69 -7.39 -40.81
C GLY A 723 21.41 -6.58 -41.08
N SER A 724 20.25 -7.11 -40.70
CA SER A 724 18.94 -6.49 -40.88
C SER A 724 18.24 -6.23 -39.56
N PHE A 725 17.50 -5.12 -39.47
CA PHE A 725 16.71 -4.80 -38.28
C PHE A 725 15.52 -5.75 -38.08
N LYS A 726 15.08 -6.45 -39.13
CA LYS A 726 14.02 -7.47 -39.05
C LYS A 726 14.44 -8.68 -38.20
N ASP A 727 15.74 -8.97 -38.16
CA ASP A 727 16.31 -10.13 -37.46
C ASP A 727 16.74 -9.78 -36.02
N TYR A 728 16.39 -8.58 -35.52
CA TYR A 728 16.78 -8.13 -34.19
C TYR A 728 16.17 -9.03 -33.11
N ALA A 729 17.04 -9.69 -32.34
CA ALA A 729 16.70 -10.61 -31.28
C ALA A 729 17.38 -10.25 -29.94
N VAL A 730 17.09 -11.02 -28.89
CA VAL A 730 17.67 -10.85 -27.55
C VAL A 730 19.20 -10.81 -27.58
N VAL A 731 19.85 -11.66 -28.40
CA VAL A 731 21.31 -11.69 -28.53
C VAL A 731 21.91 -10.42 -29.11
N ASN A 732 21.15 -9.67 -29.92
CA ASN A 732 21.57 -8.38 -30.46
C ASN A 732 21.35 -7.26 -29.43
N GLU A 733 20.26 -7.35 -28.66
CA GLU A 733 20.00 -6.44 -27.55
C GLU A 733 21.06 -6.58 -26.44
N MET A 734 21.55 -7.81 -26.22
CA MET A 734 22.62 -8.13 -25.29
C MET A 734 23.91 -7.32 -25.56
N TYR A 735 24.21 -7.03 -26.82
CA TYR A 735 25.35 -6.19 -27.18
C TYR A 735 25.19 -4.78 -26.58
N ALA A 736 24.04 -4.13 -26.78
CA ALA A 736 23.78 -2.80 -26.24
C ALA A 736 23.76 -2.79 -24.71
N ILE A 737 23.18 -3.83 -24.09
CA ILE A 737 23.21 -4.05 -22.63
C ILE A 737 24.66 -4.08 -22.13
N GLY A 738 25.57 -4.78 -22.83
CA GLY A 738 26.98 -4.84 -22.47
C GLY A 738 27.67 -3.46 -22.41
N HIS A 739 27.38 -2.57 -23.36
CA HIS A 739 27.91 -1.20 -23.36
C HIS A 739 27.33 -0.34 -22.22
N VAL A 740 26.05 -0.50 -21.91
CA VAL A 740 25.44 0.17 -20.74
C VAL A 740 26.10 -0.30 -19.45
N LEU A 741 26.30 -1.61 -19.27
CA LEU A 741 27.00 -2.16 -18.11
C LEU A 741 28.45 -1.67 -18.02
N ALA A 742 29.16 -1.56 -19.15
CA ALA A 742 30.50 -0.97 -19.20
C ALA A 742 30.51 0.45 -18.66
N TYR A 743 29.54 1.26 -19.06
CA TYR A 743 29.42 2.62 -18.57
C TYR A 743 29.07 2.67 -17.08
N ILE A 744 28.10 1.87 -16.62
CA ILE A 744 27.69 1.82 -15.22
C ILE A 744 28.85 1.41 -14.31
N PHE A 745 29.67 0.43 -14.69
CA PHE A 745 30.73 -0.08 -13.82
C PHE A 745 32.07 0.66 -13.96
N LYS A 746 32.42 1.12 -15.17
CA LYS A 746 33.74 1.70 -15.46
C LYS A 746 33.71 3.20 -15.75
N GLY A 747 32.52 3.77 -15.99
CA GLY A 747 32.35 5.18 -16.37
C GLY A 747 32.95 5.53 -17.73
N ARG A 748 33.12 4.54 -18.60
CA ARG A 748 33.67 4.70 -19.96
C ARG A 748 32.74 4.04 -20.95
N GLU A 749 32.57 4.67 -22.11
CA GLU A 749 31.72 4.14 -23.20
C GLU A 749 32.41 3.01 -23.98
N SER A 750 33.73 2.86 -23.87
CA SER A 750 34.45 1.75 -24.51
C SER A 750 34.36 0.46 -23.70
N LEU A 751 34.23 -0.67 -24.40
CA LEU A 751 34.25 -1.99 -23.76
C LEU A 751 35.59 -2.21 -23.02
N PRO A 752 35.56 -2.62 -21.74
CA PRO A 752 36.76 -2.91 -20.97
C PRO A 752 37.40 -4.23 -21.43
N PRO A 753 38.72 -4.41 -21.20
CA PRO A 753 39.35 -5.71 -21.39
C PRO A 753 38.81 -6.72 -20.37
N ALA A 754 38.71 -7.99 -20.76
CA ALA A 754 38.21 -9.10 -19.93
C ALA A 754 39.22 -9.56 -18.85
N THR A 755 39.74 -8.60 -18.08
CA THR A 755 40.80 -8.80 -17.07
C THR A 755 40.26 -9.02 -15.66
N ASP A 756 39.06 -8.53 -15.37
CA ASP A 756 38.32 -8.76 -14.13
C ASP A 756 36.94 -9.36 -14.42
N GLU A 757 36.21 -9.74 -13.38
CA GLU A 757 34.90 -10.41 -13.52
C GLU A 757 33.87 -9.53 -14.24
N VAL A 758 33.83 -8.25 -13.90
CA VAL A 758 33.00 -7.25 -14.59
C VAL A 758 33.34 -7.21 -16.10
N GLY A 759 34.62 -7.17 -16.44
CA GLY A 759 35.10 -7.20 -17.82
C GLY A 759 34.75 -8.49 -18.55
N ARG A 760 34.83 -9.66 -17.89
CA ARG A 760 34.41 -10.95 -18.45
C ARG A 760 32.92 -10.95 -18.79
N ILE A 761 32.07 -10.48 -17.87
CA ILE A 761 30.62 -10.40 -18.08
C ILE A 761 30.30 -9.48 -19.26
N ILE A 762 30.86 -8.27 -19.27
CA ILE A 762 30.63 -7.29 -20.36
C ILE A 762 31.11 -7.83 -21.70
N HIS A 763 32.29 -8.46 -21.74
CA HIS A 763 32.83 -9.03 -22.98
C HIS A 763 31.94 -10.15 -23.51
N LYS A 764 31.40 -11.01 -22.65
CA LYS A 764 30.45 -12.06 -23.05
C LYS A 764 29.17 -11.48 -23.65
N CYS A 765 28.71 -10.31 -23.20
CA CYS A 765 27.57 -9.63 -23.82
C CYS A 765 27.86 -9.14 -25.26
N ALA A 766 29.11 -8.77 -25.54
CA ALA A 766 29.49 -8.02 -26.74
C ALA A 766 30.40 -8.79 -27.73
N VAL A 767 30.70 -10.07 -27.49
CA VAL A 767 31.51 -10.91 -28.37
C VAL A 767 30.87 -11.06 -29.76
N ASN A 768 31.67 -11.14 -30.83
CA ASN A 768 31.16 -11.24 -32.21
C ASN A 768 30.49 -12.58 -32.52
N ASP A 769 30.89 -13.65 -31.83
CA ASP A 769 30.23 -14.95 -31.95
C ASP A 769 28.90 -14.92 -31.17
N LEU A 770 27.78 -14.85 -31.90
CA LEU A 770 26.45 -14.76 -31.32
C LEU A 770 26.10 -15.97 -30.44
N ASP A 771 26.73 -17.13 -30.67
CA ASP A 771 26.47 -18.33 -29.89
C ASP A 771 27.13 -18.31 -28.50
N GLN A 772 28.12 -17.43 -28.32
CA GLN A 772 28.82 -17.24 -27.05
C GLN A 772 28.19 -16.14 -26.18
N ARG A 773 27.23 -15.37 -26.70
CA ARG A 773 26.50 -14.36 -25.93
C ARG A 773 25.48 -15.01 -25.00
N TYR A 774 25.12 -14.29 -23.93
CA TYR A 774 23.98 -14.67 -23.08
C TYR A 774 22.71 -14.77 -23.91
N ARG A 775 21.93 -15.84 -23.70
CA ARG A 775 20.69 -16.10 -24.44
C ARG A 775 19.48 -15.45 -23.78
N ALA A 776 19.53 -15.29 -22.46
CA ALA A 776 18.52 -14.61 -21.67
C ALA A 776 19.15 -13.58 -20.71
N VAL A 777 18.39 -12.51 -20.42
CA VAL A 777 18.82 -11.48 -19.46
C VAL A 777 18.87 -12.03 -18.03
N THR A 778 18.08 -13.07 -17.71
CA THR A 778 18.12 -13.76 -16.42
C THR A 778 19.49 -14.36 -16.10
N GLU A 779 20.18 -14.93 -17.09
CA GLU A 779 21.55 -15.43 -16.93
C GLU A 779 22.52 -14.31 -16.54
N LEU A 780 22.37 -13.16 -17.19
CA LEU A 780 23.19 -11.99 -16.94
C LEU A 780 22.90 -11.37 -15.57
N ILE A 781 21.64 -11.34 -15.14
CA ILE A 781 21.24 -10.91 -13.80
C ILE A 781 21.96 -11.75 -12.75
N ALA A 782 21.90 -13.08 -12.85
CA ALA A 782 22.52 -13.98 -11.89
C ALA A 782 24.04 -13.78 -11.77
N GLU A 783 24.73 -13.49 -12.88
CA GLU A 783 26.16 -13.16 -12.88
C GLU A 783 26.44 -11.81 -12.22
N VAL A 784 25.62 -10.79 -12.50
CA VAL A 784 25.76 -9.46 -11.89
C VAL A 784 25.43 -9.50 -10.39
N GLU A 785 24.49 -10.33 -9.95
CA GLU A 785 24.17 -10.54 -8.53
C GLU A 785 25.33 -11.16 -7.75
N ARG A 786 26.15 -12.00 -8.38
CA ARG A 786 27.33 -12.60 -7.76
C ARG A 786 28.55 -11.67 -7.71
N LEU A 787 28.53 -10.55 -8.43
CA LEU A 787 29.64 -9.62 -8.43
C LEU A 787 29.92 -9.05 -7.04
N GLU A 788 31.13 -9.24 -6.55
CA GLU A 788 31.62 -8.61 -5.33
C GLU A 788 32.43 -7.35 -5.64
N ALA A 789 32.56 -6.47 -4.64
CA ALA A 789 33.42 -5.31 -4.77
C ALA A 789 34.87 -5.77 -5.02
N PRO A 790 35.60 -5.20 -5.99
CA PRO A 790 36.99 -5.55 -6.19
C PRO A 790 37.76 -5.29 -4.88
N PRO A 791 38.66 -6.21 -4.48
CA PRO A 791 39.41 -6.07 -3.24
C PRO A 791 40.11 -4.72 -3.25
N VAL A 792 39.94 -3.95 -2.16
CA VAL A 792 40.64 -2.69 -1.97
C VAL A 792 42.12 -3.00 -2.06
N GLN A 793 42.78 -2.58 -3.14
CA GLN A 793 44.23 -2.66 -3.21
C GLN A 793 44.74 -1.85 -2.03
N ALA A 794 45.29 -2.52 -1.03
CA ALA A 794 45.99 -1.88 0.07
C ALA A 794 47.05 -0.98 -0.57
N THR A 795 46.83 0.32 -0.49
CA THR A 795 47.81 1.32 -0.92
C THR A 795 49.05 1.10 -0.07
N ALA A 796 50.10 0.57 -0.72
CA ALA A 796 51.43 0.42 -0.15
C ALA A 796 52.17 1.75 -0.09
#